data_AF-H6N232-F1
#
_entry.id   AF-H6N232-F1
#
_cell.length_a   1.000
_cell.length_b   1.000
_cell.length_c   1.000
_cell.angle_alpha   90.00
_cell.angle_beta   90.00
_cell.angle_gamma   90.00
#
_symmetry.space_group_name_H-M   'P 1'
#
loop_
_entity.id
_entity.type
_entity.pdbx_description
1 polymer ?
#
loop_
_entity_poly.entity_id
_entity_poly.type
_entity_poly.pdbx_seq_one_letter_code
_entity_poly.pdbx_strand_id
1 'polypeptide(L)'
;MAVVDDRGHGARRDSGRGGSGGFDDEAPIPTEEFGRQPPQDMAAEQSVLGGMLLSKDAIADVVEKIRPADFYRPAHQAVYDAILELYGKGEPADAVTVAAELERAGELRRVGGAPYLHTLISTVPTAANAGYYAEIVAEKAILRRLVEAGTRIVQFGYSGADGQDVAEVVDRAQAEVYEVTERRTAEDYVPLEELLQPTMDEIDSIASRGGLSLGVPTGFADLDKLTNGLHPGQMIIVAARPGVGKALSLDTPLPTPTGWTTMGRVAVGDKLLDAHGRPTTVVAATDVMTERPCYEVEFADGNSILADAWHEWAIEVDGSSQVVTTEGMCAHVGSAFIRNTKPLELPRKRFAYGPYTVAALAGMAFDDPEIGMRIDAEGPVDVMTLMADLGGRIPYEYLRGSIAQRRALLAGLLDARATVDDDGWITVPAATRHMTAVVADLVAGLGYTYRRSATGWLRVDADDDVFTVHHKALRHKELRRPAGVRRIVAVRPVDSVPVRCVQVDNDDHLFLAGEAMVPTHNSTLAMDFLRSCSIHHHMTGAMFSLEMSKVEIVMRLLSAEAKVKLGDMRGGSMTDDDWTRLARRMGEISEAPLFIDDSPNLTMMEIRAKARRLKQRNDLKLVVVDYMQLMTSGKKVESRQQEVSEFSRQLKLLAKELEVPVVAISQLNRGPEQRTDKKPQVSDLRESGCLPASTRILRADNGSEVTIGELLESGEQPLVWSLDERLRMVARPMVKVFPSGRKEVFRVRMASGRVVEATGNHPFMTLDGWIPLAEMSVNDRVAAPRWTPEPHETTVMAEQEIVLLAHMIGDGSCVKRQPIRYASIDEENLAAVSDAANFFGVTPIRDEYAAARVTTLRLPAPYQLTHGKRNPIAAWLDGLGLFGLRSYEKFVPTAVFSLPNDQIALFLHHLWATDGSVRWDEKAGIARLYYATTSRRLADDVAQLLLRFGIYARTVRTEKAGYRACWHVTITGVENQSAFLGKIGIHGERGQLGKDVLNRLSTIQSNTNTDTMPKEVWTQVRELLKHSGMTHREFAAAMGSRFCGSTMWKHSPSRARLARVAEVLKSADIEMLCTNDVYWDRIVEIESLGEQDVYDGTVPGTHNFIADGIAVHNSLEQDADMVILLHRPDAFERDDPRAGEADIIVGKHRNGPTATITVAHQLHLSRFVDMARG
;
A
#
# COMPACT_ATOMS: atom_id res chain seq x y z
N MET A 1 8.25 -38.30 -53.09
CA MET A 1 7.09 -38.90 -53.79
C MET A 1 5.90 -38.88 -52.84
N ALA A 2 4.68 -38.79 -53.39
CA ALA A 2 3.45 -38.71 -52.60
C ALA A 2 2.88 -40.11 -52.29
N VAL A 3 1.65 -40.13 -51.76
CA VAL A 3 0.72 -41.28 -51.60
C VAL A 3 1.01 -42.09 -50.32
N VAL A 4 0.23 -42.04 -49.21
CA VAL A 4 -1.23 -42.33 -49.01
C VAL A 4 -1.45 -43.87 -49.14
N ASP A 5 -2.10 -44.63 -48.26
CA ASP A 5 -3.40 -44.40 -47.60
C ASP A 5 -3.72 -45.38 -46.43
N ASP A 6 -4.78 -45.03 -45.70
CA ASP A 6 -5.88 -45.84 -45.10
C ASP A 6 -5.70 -47.10 -44.20
N ARG A 7 -6.28 -46.93 -43.00
CA ARG A 7 -7.30 -47.77 -42.29
C ARG A 7 -7.06 -49.27 -41.98
N GLY A 8 -7.35 -49.61 -40.72
CA GLY A 8 -7.73 -50.98 -40.31
C GLY A 8 -8.05 -51.14 -38.81
N HIS A 9 -9.33 -51.05 -38.43
CA HIS A 9 -9.83 -51.24 -37.05
C HIS A 9 -9.40 -52.55 -36.36
N GLY A 10 -9.28 -52.53 -35.02
CA GLY A 10 -9.36 -53.75 -34.20
C GLY A 10 -9.08 -53.57 -32.69
N ALA A 11 -10.12 -53.44 -31.86
CA ALA A 11 -9.98 -53.61 -30.40
C ALA A 11 -9.77 -55.11 -30.06
N ARG A 12 -9.22 -55.54 -28.92
CA ARG A 12 -9.61 -55.29 -27.50
C ARG A 12 -8.61 -56.03 -26.57
N ARG A 13 -8.57 -55.67 -25.28
CA ARG A 13 -8.26 -56.45 -24.04
C ARG A 13 -7.59 -57.85 -24.20
N ASP A 14 -6.63 -58.26 -23.36
CA ASP A 14 -6.70 -58.19 -21.89
C ASP A 14 -5.37 -58.52 -21.16
N SER A 15 -5.38 -58.26 -19.84
CA SER A 15 -4.58 -58.78 -18.71
C SER A 15 -3.36 -59.72 -18.89
N GLY A 16 -2.37 -59.56 -17.99
CA GLY A 16 -1.89 -60.72 -17.22
C GLY A 16 -0.38 -61.04 -17.21
N ARG A 17 0.35 -60.43 -16.25
CA ARG A 17 1.58 -60.92 -15.56
C ARG A 17 2.21 -62.26 -15.98
N GLY A 18 3.54 -62.24 -16.17
CA GLY A 18 4.41 -63.40 -15.95
C GLY A 18 5.76 -63.25 -16.64
N GLY A 19 6.83 -62.97 -15.90
CA GLY A 19 8.17 -62.80 -16.48
C GLY A 19 9.10 -63.96 -16.15
N SER A 20 10.06 -64.25 -17.04
CA SER A 20 11.46 -64.64 -16.74
C SER A 20 12.16 -65.21 -17.98
N GLY A 21 13.44 -64.82 -18.20
CA GLY A 21 14.40 -65.71 -18.87
C GLY A 21 14.85 -65.38 -20.30
N GLY A 22 15.60 -64.28 -20.47
CA GLY A 22 16.79 -64.12 -21.35
C GLY A 22 16.71 -64.38 -22.86
N PHE A 23 17.37 -63.51 -23.65
CA PHE A 23 18.54 -63.86 -24.48
C PHE A 23 19.16 -62.59 -25.12
N ASP A 24 20.47 -62.48 -24.95
CA ASP A 24 21.52 -61.79 -25.74
C ASP A 24 21.41 -60.31 -26.17
N ASP A 25 22.41 -59.54 -25.72
CA ASP A 25 22.75 -58.18 -26.14
C ASP A 25 23.42 -58.12 -27.53
N GLU A 26 22.98 -57.18 -28.38
CA GLU A 26 23.87 -56.56 -29.39
C GLU A 26 23.69 -55.03 -29.38
N ALA A 27 24.69 -54.37 -28.79
CA ALA A 27 25.09 -52.95 -28.84
C ALA A 27 24.08 -51.85 -29.30
N PRO A 28 23.67 -50.94 -28.38
CA PRO A 28 23.12 -49.64 -28.73
C PRO A 28 24.17 -48.67 -29.30
N ILE A 29 23.69 -47.71 -30.10
CA ILE A 29 24.46 -46.62 -30.72
C ILE A 29 25.13 -45.74 -29.63
N PRO A 30 26.39 -45.27 -29.79
CA PRO A 30 27.07 -44.50 -28.76
C PRO A 30 26.40 -43.15 -28.48
N THR A 31 26.03 -42.92 -27.23
CA THR A 31 25.79 -41.57 -26.70
C THR A 31 27.12 -40.98 -26.27
N GLU A 32 27.60 -39.93 -26.96
CA GLU A 32 28.73 -39.14 -26.47
C GLU A 32 28.32 -38.40 -25.19
N GLU A 33 28.92 -38.79 -24.06
CA GLU A 33 28.83 -38.02 -22.82
C GLU A 33 29.43 -36.62 -23.04
N PHE A 34 28.67 -35.57 -22.74
CA PHE A 34 29.15 -34.18 -22.77
C PHE A 34 30.08 -33.90 -21.57
N GLY A 35 31.23 -34.57 -21.52
CA GLY A 35 32.33 -34.35 -20.57
C GLY A 35 33.09 -33.05 -20.80
N ARG A 36 32.39 -31.91 -20.95
CA ARG A 36 33.03 -30.59 -21.08
C ARG A 36 33.32 -30.02 -19.70
N GLN A 37 34.60 -29.85 -19.38
CA GLN A 37 35.01 -29.04 -18.23
C GLN A 37 34.48 -27.60 -18.40
N PRO A 38 34.07 -26.92 -17.31
CA PRO A 38 33.70 -25.51 -17.36
C PRO A 38 34.84 -24.64 -17.93
N PRO A 39 34.53 -23.54 -18.63
CA PRO A 39 35.55 -22.61 -19.15
C PRO A 39 36.49 -22.10 -18.04
N GLN A 40 37.78 -22.33 -18.25
CA GLN A 40 38.89 -22.00 -17.35
C GLN A 40 40.17 -21.76 -18.16
N ASP A 41 41.12 -21.00 -17.60
CA ASP A 41 42.50 -20.94 -18.11
C ASP A 41 43.47 -20.90 -16.92
N MET A 42 44.04 -22.05 -16.59
CA MET A 42 44.89 -22.18 -15.42
C MET A 42 46.21 -21.42 -15.55
N ALA A 43 46.73 -21.25 -16.77
CA ALA A 43 47.99 -20.55 -17.00
C ALA A 43 47.79 -19.03 -16.86
N ALA A 44 46.65 -18.51 -17.33
CA ALA A 44 46.26 -17.13 -17.10
C ALA A 44 46.07 -16.84 -15.60
N GLU A 45 45.31 -17.67 -14.87
CA GLU A 45 45.13 -17.49 -13.42
C GLU A 45 46.45 -17.48 -12.64
N GLN A 46 47.37 -18.40 -12.97
CA GLN A 46 48.70 -18.44 -12.32
C GLN A 46 49.55 -17.21 -12.68
N SER A 47 49.45 -16.72 -13.92
CA SER A 47 50.18 -15.54 -14.39
C SER A 47 49.65 -14.23 -13.80
N VAL A 48 48.34 -14.16 -13.50
CA VAL A 48 47.75 -13.04 -12.76
C VAL A 48 48.30 -13.00 -11.34
N LEU A 49 48.11 -14.07 -10.57
CA LEU A 49 48.51 -14.10 -9.16
C LEU A 49 50.03 -13.93 -8.98
N GLY A 50 50.84 -14.58 -9.81
CA GLY A 50 52.28 -14.38 -9.77
C GLY A 50 52.70 -12.96 -10.17
N GLY A 51 51.96 -12.30 -11.08
CA GLY A 51 52.22 -10.92 -11.49
C GLY A 51 51.94 -9.92 -10.35
N MET A 52 50.83 -10.13 -9.63
CA MET A 52 50.48 -9.40 -8.42
C MET A 52 51.52 -9.58 -7.30
N LEU A 53 52.03 -10.81 -7.11
CA LEU A 53 53.11 -11.11 -6.15
C LEU A 53 54.48 -10.52 -6.54
N LEU A 54 54.64 -10.04 -7.77
CA LEU A 54 55.87 -9.46 -8.32
C LEU A 54 55.87 -7.94 -8.37
N SER A 55 54.70 -7.30 -8.53
CA SER A 55 54.59 -5.84 -8.63
C SER A 55 53.30 -5.32 -8.02
N LYS A 56 53.41 -4.23 -7.26
CA LYS A 56 52.26 -3.49 -6.72
C LYS A 56 51.37 -2.91 -7.83
N ASP A 57 51.97 -2.44 -8.92
CA ASP A 57 51.24 -1.84 -10.03
C ASP A 57 50.36 -2.88 -10.74
N ALA A 58 50.84 -4.12 -10.83
CA ALA A 58 50.08 -5.26 -11.33
C ALA A 58 48.91 -5.68 -10.42
N ILE A 59 48.87 -5.25 -9.14
CA ILE A 59 47.69 -5.43 -8.28
C ILE A 59 46.59 -4.47 -8.72
N ALA A 60 46.92 -3.19 -8.96
CA ALA A 60 45.96 -2.18 -9.41
C ALA A 60 45.32 -2.58 -10.76
N ASP A 61 46.13 -2.89 -11.77
CA ASP A 61 45.69 -3.30 -13.12
C ASP A 61 44.76 -4.54 -13.15
N VAL A 62 44.83 -5.38 -12.12
CA VAL A 62 44.05 -6.62 -12.01
C VAL A 62 42.76 -6.41 -11.21
N VAL A 63 42.79 -5.59 -10.15
CA VAL A 63 41.63 -5.30 -9.29
C VAL A 63 40.50 -4.64 -10.08
N GLU A 64 40.80 -3.78 -11.04
CA GLU A 64 39.81 -3.17 -11.94
C GLU A 64 39.07 -4.21 -12.82
N LYS A 65 39.67 -5.40 -13.04
CA LYS A 65 39.25 -6.32 -14.11
C LYS A 65 38.61 -7.63 -13.62
N ILE A 66 38.99 -8.14 -12.44
CA ILE A 66 38.49 -9.41 -11.91
C ILE A 66 38.21 -9.36 -10.40
N ARG A 67 37.24 -10.17 -9.96
CA ARG A 67 36.91 -10.40 -8.55
C ARG A 67 37.33 -11.80 -8.11
N PRO A 68 37.37 -12.11 -6.79
CA PRO A 68 37.81 -13.42 -6.30
C PRO A 68 37.03 -14.58 -6.95
N ALA A 69 35.71 -14.43 -7.12
CA ALA A 69 34.85 -15.45 -7.74
C ALA A 69 35.11 -15.72 -9.25
N ASP A 70 35.87 -14.87 -9.95
CA ASP A 70 36.19 -15.08 -11.36
C ASP A 70 37.28 -16.17 -11.56
N PHE A 71 38.12 -16.44 -10.56
CA PHE A 71 39.05 -17.59 -10.60
C PHE A 71 38.28 -18.92 -10.49
N TYR A 72 38.60 -19.89 -11.34
CA TYR A 72 38.02 -21.23 -11.34
C TYR A 72 38.51 -22.07 -10.15
N ARG A 73 39.78 -21.95 -9.73
CA ARG A 73 40.30 -22.68 -8.56
C ARG A 73 40.06 -21.92 -7.26
N PRO A 74 39.38 -22.52 -6.25
CA PRO A 74 39.26 -21.93 -4.91
C PRO A 74 40.60 -21.59 -4.24
N ALA A 75 41.65 -22.38 -4.53
CA ALA A 75 43.02 -22.07 -4.07
C ALA A 75 43.56 -20.75 -4.63
N HIS A 76 43.14 -20.34 -5.83
CA HIS A 76 43.53 -19.06 -6.42
C HIS A 76 42.68 -17.90 -5.88
N GLN A 77 41.40 -18.15 -5.58
CA GLN A 77 40.53 -17.20 -4.88
C GLN A 77 41.16 -16.79 -3.53
N ALA A 78 41.54 -17.77 -2.71
CA ALA A 78 42.16 -17.52 -1.40
C ALA A 78 43.50 -16.76 -1.49
N VAL A 79 44.33 -17.03 -2.50
CA VAL A 79 45.57 -16.26 -2.75
C VAL A 79 45.26 -14.82 -3.16
N TYR A 80 44.27 -14.62 -4.02
CA TYR A 80 43.80 -13.30 -4.45
C TYR A 80 43.28 -12.49 -3.26
N ASP A 81 42.39 -13.07 -2.45
CA ASP A 81 41.83 -12.43 -1.25
C ASP A 81 42.94 -12.02 -0.25
N ALA A 82 43.93 -12.88 -0.01
CA ALA A 82 45.07 -12.56 0.85
C ALA A 82 45.96 -11.42 0.28
N ILE A 83 46.14 -11.35 -1.03
CA ILE A 83 46.83 -10.23 -1.69
C ILE A 83 46.02 -8.93 -1.52
N LEU A 84 44.69 -8.98 -1.69
CA LEU A 84 43.84 -7.80 -1.51
C LEU A 84 43.79 -7.33 -0.05
N GLU A 85 43.76 -8.24 0.92
CA GLU A 85 43.75 -7.86 2.35
C GLU A 85 45.04 -7.14 2.74
N LEU A 86 46.21 -7.61 2.27
CA LEU A 86 47.49 -6.94 2.49
C LEU A 86 47.57 -5.60 1.75
N TYR A 87 47.14 -5.56 0.47
CA TYR A 87 47.11 -4.34 -0.32
C TYR A 87 46.21 -3.26 0.31
N GLY A 88 45.04 -3.64 0.82
CA GLY A 88 44.11 -2.74 1.54
C GLY A 88 44.64 -2.23 2.88
N LYS A 89 45.53 -2.98 3.55
CA LYS A 89 46.28 -2.51 4.73
C LYS A 89 47.47 -1.59 4.35
N GLY A 90 47.81 -1.50 3.07
CA GLY A 90 49.01 -0.81 2.58
C GLY A 90 50.31 -1.61 2.77
N GLU A 91 50.22 -2.90 3.09
CA GLU A 91 51.35 -3.81 3.27
C GLU A 91 51.81 -4.40 1.93
N PRO A 92 53.12 -4.71 1.75
CA PRO A 92 53.60 -5.35 0.52
C PRO A 92 53.06 -6.78 0.43
N ALA A 93 52.39 -7.11 -0.68
CA ALA A 93 51.87 -8.45 -0.95
C ALA A 93 52.89 -9.27 -1.77
N ASP A 94 53.86 -9.88 -1.07
CA ASP A 94 54.85 -10.78 -1.65
C ASP A 94 54.62 -12.23 -1.18
N ALA A 95 55.39 -13.19 -1.71
CA ALA A 95 55.20 -14.60 -1.37
C ALA A 95 55.44 -14.94 0.12
N VAL A 96 56.11 -14.09 0.90
CA VAL A 96 56.34 -14.30 2.34
C VAL A 96 55.18 -13.70 3.14
N THR A 97 54.76 -12.48 2.84
CA THR A 97 53.63 -11.83 3.54
C THR A 97 52.30 -12.53 3.24
N VAL A 98 52.06 -12.90 1.98
CA VAL A 98 50.87 -13.68 1.56
C VAL A 98 50.88 -15.08 2.17
N ALA A 99 52.05 -15.72 2.33
CA ALA A 99 52.13 -17.00 3.05
C ALA A 99 51.73 -16.86 4.53
N ALA A 100 52.18 -15.80 5.21
CA ALA A 100 51.85 -15.54 6.60
C ALA A 100 50.36 -15.21 6.79
N GLU A 101 49.76 -14.43 5.89
CA GLU A 101 48.32 -14.13 5.89
C GLU A 101 47.48 -15.39 5.64
N LEU A 102 47.85 -16.21 4.66
CA LEU A 102 47.21 -17.50 4.40
C LEU A 102 47.39 -18.50 5.57
N GLU A 103 48.48 -18.43 6.33
CA GLU A 103 48.67 -19.25 7.54
C GLU A 103 47.78 -18.76 8.69
N ARG A 104 47.67 -17.43 8.88
CA ARG A 104 46.75 -16.80 9.83
C ARG A 104 45.29 -17.14 9.54
N ALA A 105 44.91 -17.17 8.27
CA ALA A 105 43.59 -17.59 7.80
C ALA A 105 43.36 -19.12 7.82
N GLY A 106 44.40 -19.93 8.04
CA GLY A 106 44.33 -21.39 8.01
C GLY A 106 44.26 -22.04 6.62
N GLU A 107 44.30 -21.25 5.54
CA GLU A 107 44.14 -21.68 4.15
C GLU A 107 45.45 -22.07 3.46
N LEU A 108 46.62 -21.74 4.01
CA LEU A 108 47.94 -22.00 3.38
C LEU A 108 48.12 -23.47 2.93
N ARG A 109 47.59 -24.44 3.68
CA ARG A 109 47.65 -25.86 3.31
C ARG A 109 46.73 -26.22 2.13
N ARG A 110 45.58 -25.55 1.99
CA ARG A 110 44.62 -25.74 0.88
C ARG A 110 45.10 -25.10 -0.42
N VAL A 111 45.90 -24.03 -0.31
CA VAL A 111 46.58 -23.37 -1.45
C VAL A 111 47.74 -24.20 -2.03
N GLY A 112 48.32 -25.11 -1.26
CA GLY A 112 49.50 -25.92 -1.66
C GLY A 112 50.80 -25.57 -0.92
N GLY A 113 50.72 -24.74 0.12
CA GLY A 113 51.86 -24.31 0.92
C GLY A 113 52.67 -23.17 0.30
N ALA A 114 53.59 -22.60 1.08
CA ALA A 114 54.47 -21.50 0.63
C ALA A 114 55.25 -21.80 -0.68
N PRO A 115 55.70 -23.04 -0.98
CA PRO A 115 56.33 -23.33 -2.28
C PRO A 115 55.43 -23.07 -3.50
N TYR A 116 54.10 -23.13 -3.36
CA TYR A 116 53.19 -22.84 -4.45
C TYR A 116 53.23 -21.35 -4.84
N LEU A 117 53.35 -20.43 -3.89
CA LEU A 117 53.45 -18.99 -4.17
C LEU A 117 54.71 -18.64 -4.97
N HIS A 118 55.84 -19.29 -4.67
CA HIS A 118 57.05 -19.17 -5.50
C HIS A 118 56.90 -19.81 -6.88
N THR A 119 56.06 -20.86 -7.01
CA THR A 119 55.71 -21.43 -8.32
C THR A 119 54.89 -20.44 -9.15
N LEU A 120 53.92 -19.74 -8.55
CA LEU A 120 53.14 -18.69 -9.20
C LEU A 120 54.07 -17.59 -9.75
N ILE A 121 54.96 -17.04 -8.92
CA ILE A 121 55.98 -16.07 -9.34
C ILE A 121 56.82 -16.59 -10.53
N SER A 122 57.27 -17.84 -10.45
CA SER A 122 58.10 -18.46 -11.50
C SER A 122 57.36 -18.76 -12.80
N THR A 123 56.02 -18.71 -12.79
CA THR A 123 55.19 -18.97 -13.98
C THR A 123 55.03 -17.73 -14.87
N VAL A 124 55.25 -16.53 -14.32
CA VAL A 124 54.92 -15.25 -14.97
C VAL A 124 56.07 -14.81 -15.89
N PRO A 125 55.81 -14.57 -17.19
CA PRO A 125 56.86 -14.07 -18.08
C PRO A 125 57.28 -12.61 -17.76
N THR A 126 56.28 -11.75 -17.47
CA THR A 126 56.48 -10.33 -17.11
C THR A 126 55.29 -9.84 -16.29
N ALA A 127 55.53 -9.18 -15.14
CA ALA A 127 54.45 -8.66 -14.29
C ALA A 127 53.55 -7.61 -14.99
N ALA A 128 54.12 -6.82 -15.91
CA ALA A 128 53.39 -5.81 -16.70
C ALA A 128 52.26 -6.39 -17.58
N ASN A 129 52.22 -7.70 -17.80
CA ASN A 129 51.16 -8.36 -18.57
C ASN A 129 50.02 -8.91 -17.68
N ALA A 130 50.07 -8.73 -16.35
CA ALA A 130 49.06 -9.25 -15.43
C ALA A 130 47.64 -8.78 -15.79
N GLY A 131 47.48 -7.49 -16.13
CA GLY A 131 46.21 -6.93 -16.60
C GLY A 131 45.68 -7.54 -17.91
N TYR A 132 46.52 -8.13 -18.76
CA TYR A 132 46.08 -8.87 -19.96
C TYR A 132 45.65 -10.31 -19.61
N TYR A 133 46.39 -10.99 -18.73
CA TYR A 133 45.97 -12.30 -18.24
C TYR A 133 44.67 -12.23 -17.42
N ALA A 134 44.41 -11.12 -16.72
CA ALA A 134 43.16 -10.87 -16.02
C ALA A 134 41.96 -10.78 -16.97
N GLU A 135 42.12 -10.20 -18.17
CA GLU A 135 41.06 -10.18 -19.20
C GLU A 135 40.70 -11.61 -19.64
N ILE A 136 41.70 -12.47 -19.83
CA ILE A 136 41.48 -13.89 -20.17
C ILE A 136 40.69 -14.61 -19.05
N VAL A 137 41.06 -14.39 -17.78
CA VAL A 137 40.33 -14.95 -16.63
C VAL A 137 38.88 -14.43 -16.59
N ALA A 138 38.67 -13.13 -16.78
CA ALA A 138 37.35 -12.51 -16.84
C ALA A 138 36.48 -13.11 -17.95
N GLU A 139 37.03 -13.30 -19.16
CA GLU A 139 36.33 -13.96 -20.27
C GLU A 139 35.90 -15.38 -19.93
N LYS A 140 36.80 -16.18 -19.31
CA LYS A 140 36.44 -17.55 -18.91
C LYS A 140 35.39 -17.55 -17.80
N ALA A 141 35.43 -16.60 -16.87
CA ALA A 141 34.43 -16.45 -15.82
C ALA A 141 33.04 -16.08 -16.36
N ILE A 142 32.96 -15.19 -17.35
CA ILE A 142 31.69 -14.87 -18.05
C ILE A 142 31.15 -16.10 -18.78
N LEU A 143 32.00 -16.82 -19.53
CA LEU A 143 31.58 -18.05 -20.21
C LEU A 143 31.14 -19.15 -19.23
N ARG A 144 31.77 -19.24 -18.04
CA ARG A 144 31.38 -20.17 -16.97
C ARG A 144 30.02 -19.79 -16.36
N ARG A 145 29.81 -18.51 -16.02
CA ARG A 145 28.52 -17.98 -15.56
C ARG A 145 27.39 -18.23 -16.58
N LEU A 146 27.68 -18.11 -17.88
CA LEU A 146 26.72 -18.44 -18.95
C LEU A 146 26.30 -19.92 -18.96
N VAL A 147 27.25 -20.83 -18.73
CA VAL A 147 26.96 -22.29 -18.62
C VAL A 147 26.13 -22.58 -17.38
N GLU A 148 26.43 -21.93 -16.25
CA GLU A 148 25.67 -22.07 -15.00
C GLU A 148 24.23 -21.54 -15.14
N ALA A 149 24.05 -20.33 -15.69
CA ALA A 149 22.73 -19.75 -15.96
C ALA A 149 21.93 -20.63 -16.94
N GLY A 150 22.57 -21.10 -18.03
CA GLY A 150 21.95 -22.05 -18.96
C GLY A 150 21.48 -23.34 -18.26
N THR A 151 22.26 -23.84 -17.31
CA THR A 151 21.89 -25.03 -16.50
C THR A 151 20.70 -24.72 -15.57
N ARG A 152 20.67 -23.55 -14.92
CA ARG A 152 19.54 -23.12 -14.08
C ARG A 152 18.26 -22.91 -14.89
N ILE A 153 18.35 -22.33 -16.09
CA ILE A 153 17.22 -22.15 -17.01
C ILE A 153 16.64 -23.51 -17.46
N VAL A 154 17.50 -24.49 -17.78
CA VAL A 154 17.05 -25.86 -18.07
C VAL A 154 16.34 -26.49 -16.86
N GLN A 155 16.88 -26.29 -15.64
CA GLN A 155 16.21 -26.74 -14.41
C GLN A 155 14.83 -26.08 -14.22
N PHE A 156 14.72 -24.77 -14.44
CA PHE A 156 13.43 -24.04 -14.35
C PHE A 156 12.39 -24.62 -15.32
N GLY A 157 12.80 -24.96 -16.54
CA GLY A 157 11.95 -25.61 -17.54
C GLY A 157 11.41 -26.98 -17.11
N TYR A 158 12.20 -27.78 -16.38
CA TYR A 158 11.74 -29.05 -15.82
C TYR A 158 10.84 -28.87 -14.58
N SER A 159 11.14 -27.92 -13.69
CA SER A 159 10.29 -27.65 -12.51
C SER A 159 8.97 -26.95 -12.84
N GLY A 160 8.90 -26.23 -13.97
CA GLY A 160 7.66 -25.61 -14.45
C GLY A 160 6.58 -26.61 -14.88
N ALA A 161 6.94 -27.88 -15.11
CA ALA A 161 6.00 -28.94 -15.48
C ALA A 161 5.00 -29.29 -14.35
N ASP A 162 5.31 -28.97 -13.10
CA ASP A 162 4.51 -29.29 -11.90
C ASP A 162 3.54 -28.16 -11.47
N GLY A 163 3.20 -27.24 -12.38
CA GLY A 163 2.07 -26.30 -12.21
C GLY A 163 2.42 -24.90 -11.67
N GLN A 164 3.66 -24.44 -11.88
CA GLN A 164 4.00 -23.01 -11.72
C GLN A 164 3.46 -22.18 -12.90
N ASP A 165 3.33 -20.86 -12.73
CA ASP A 165 2.98 -19.97 -13.84
C ASP A 165 4.14 -19.92 -14.84
N VAL A 166 3.83 -20.15 -16.12
CA VAL A 166 4.80 -20.09 -17.22
C VAL A 166 5.41 -18.69 -17.34
N ALA A 167 4.67 -17.63 -16.99
CA ALA A 167 5.21 -16.27 -16.94
C ALA A 167 6.34 -16.13 -15.92
N GLU A 168 6.15 -16.62 -14.69
CA GLU A 168 7.17 -16.56 -13.63
C GLU A 168 8.44 -17.36 -14.01
N VAL A 169 8.27 -18.52 -14.63
CA VAL A 169 9.38 -19.35 -15.14
C VAL A 169 10.17 -18.62 -16.23
N VAL A 170 9.48 -17.91 -17.14
CA VAL A 170 10.11 -17.10 -18.20
C VAL A 170 10.82 -15.88 -17.63
N ASP A 171 10.22 -15.16 -16.68
CA ASP A 171 10.82 -13.98 -16.06
C ASP A 171 12.10 -14.33 -15.29
N ARG A 172 12.06 -15.43 -14.52
CA ARG A 172 13.26 -15.96 -13.84
C ARG A 172 14.34 -16.39 -14.82
N ALA A 173 13.98 -17.01 -15.94
CA ALA A 173 14.94 -17.34 -16.99
C ALA A 173 15.55 -16.10 -17.65
N GLN A 174 14.77 -15.03 -17.85
CA GLN A 174 15.28 -13.75 -18.37
C GLN A 174 16.25 -13.07 -17.38
N ALA A 175 15.94 -13.09 -16.08
CA ALA A 175 16.82 -12.56 -15.04
C ALA A 175 18.18 -13.27 -15.00
N GLU A 176 18.19 -14.60 -15.04
CA GLU A 176 19.41 -15.43 -15.09
C GLU A 176 20.31 -15.12 -16.30
N VAL A 177 19.73 -14.93 -17.51
CA VAL A 177 20.51 -14.51 -18.69
C VAL A 177 21.05 -13.09 -18.52
N TYR A 178 20.31 -12.22 -17.84
CA TYR A 178 20.69 -10.81 -17.67
C TYR A 178 21.85 -10.64 -16.67
N GLU A 179 21.86 -11.37 -15.55
CA GLU A 179 22.99 -11.34 -14.59
C GLU A 179 24.34 -11.76 -15.22
N VAL A 180 24.32 -12.61 -16.25
CA VAL A 180 25.53 -12.99 -17.00
C VAL A 180 26.08 -11.84 -17.86
N THR A 181 25.21 -10.92 -18.29
CA THR A 181 25.58 -9.78 -19.15
C THR A 181 25.95 -8.50 -18.40
N GLU A 182 25.72 -8.43 -17.09
CA GLU A 182 26.18 -7.29 -16.28
C GLU A 182 27.70 -7.31 -16.02
N ARG A 183 28.44 -6.54 -16.82
CA ARG A 183 29.59 -5.77 -16.30
C ARG A 183 29.03 -4.53 -15.63
N ARG A 184 28.89 -4.52 -14.30
CA ARG A 184 28.63 -3.29 -13.55
C ARG A 184 29.92 -2.56 -13.22
N THR A 185 30.08 -1.39 -13.83
CA THR A 185 30.71 -0.24 -13.20
C THR A 185 30.08 -0.02 -11.82
N ALA A 186 30.90 -0.11 -10.78
CA ALA A 186 30.51 0.17 -9.40
C ALA A 186 31.76 0.52 -8.60
N GLU A 187 32.16 1.79 -8.69
CA GLU A 187 32.98 2.45 -7.67
C GLU A 187 32.21 3.67 -7.17
N ASP A 188 31.85 3.67 -5.89
CA ASP A 188 30.92 4.65 -5.28
C ASP A 188 31.59 6.00 -4.95
N TYR A 189 32.87 6.20 -5.30
CA TYR A 189 33.64 7.39 -4.94
C TYR A 189 34.53 7.86 -6.10
N VAL A 190 34.11 8.92 -6.79
CA VAL A 190 34.95 9.65 -7.76
C VAL A 190 35.69 10.77 -7.01
N PRO A 191 37.02 10.95 -7.19
CA PRO A 191 37.75 12.08 -6.63
C PRO A 191 37.14 13.42 -7.07
N LEU A 192 37.01 14.37 -6.14
CA LEU A 192 36.41 15.68 -6.44
C LEU A 192 37.13 16.41 -7.59
N GLU A 193 38.44 16.24 -7.73
CA GLU A 193 39.24 16.81 -8.83
C GLU A 193 38.77 16.34 -10.21
N GLU A 194 38.38 15.07 -10.34
CA GLU A 194 37.86 14.49 -11.58
C GLU A 194 36.42 14.95 -11.89
N LEU A 195 35.64 15.32 -10.86
CA LEU A 195 34.31 15.92 -11.01
C LEU A 195 34.35 17.43 -11.28
N LEU A 196 35.39 18.13 -10.81
CA LEU A 196 35.51 19.58 -10.96
C LEU A 196 35.64 19.99 -12.43
N GLN A 197 36.47 19.31 -13.23
CA GLN A 197 36.65 19.71 -14.63
C GLN A 197 35.35 19.56 -15.47
N PRO A 198 34.62 18.41 -15.45
CA PRO A 198 33.32 18.30 -16.10
C PRO A 198 32.28 19.30 -15.58
N THR A 199 32.26 19.59 -14.27
CA THR A 199 31.33 20.57 -13.68
C THR A 199 31.64 21.99 -14.16
N MET A 200 32.93 22.35 -14.31
CA MET A 200 33.34 23.65 -14.84
C MET A 200 33.05 23.76 -16.35
N ASP A 201 33.29 22.70 -17.12
CA ASP A 201 32.94 22.64 -18.54
C ASP A 201 31.41 22.77 -18.75
N GLU A 202 30.61 22.17 -17.86
CA GLU A 202 29.15 22.32 -17.83
C GLU A 202 28.74 23.77 -17.50
N ILE A 203 29.33 24.39 -16.47
CA ILE A 203 29.09 25.80 -16.10
C ILE A 203 29.46 26.77 -17.23
N ASP A 204 30.61 26.58 -17.89
CA ASP A 204 31.02 27.39 -19.04
C ASP A 204 30.06 27.20 -20.23
N SER A 205 29.51 25.99 -20.41
CA SER A 205 28.47 25.74 -21.41
C SER A 205 27.19 26.56 -21.13
N ILE A 206 26.77 26.68 -19.87
CA ILE A 206 25.61 27.50 -19.45
C ILE A 206 25.88 28.98 -19.73
N ALA A 207 27.06 29.46 -19.35
CA ALA A 207 27.46 30.85 -19.54
C ALA A 207 27.50 31.23 -21.03
N SER A 208 28.04 30.35 -21.88
CA SER A 208 28.11 30.56 -23.33
C SER A 208 26.75 30.60 -24.03
N ARG A 209 25.72 29.96 -23.46
CA ARG A 209 24.35 29.91 -24.00
C ARG A 209 23.41 30.99 -23.45
N GLY A 210 23.93 31.95 -22.67
CA GLY A 210 23.13 33.06 -22.13
C GLY A 210 22.32 32.71 -20.88
N GLY A 211 22.70 31.68 -20.13
CA GLY A 211 22.14 31.39 -18.80
C GLY A 211 20.79 30.69 -18.78
N LEU A 212 20.33 30.11 -19.90
CA LEU A 212 19.07 29.35 -19.98
C LEU A 212 19.28 27.93 -20.53
N SER A 213 18.68 26.98 -19.81
CA SER A 213 18.53 25.55 -20.05
C SER A 213 19.74 24.64 -19.78
N LEU A 214 19.58 23.81 -18.74
CA LEU A 214 20.25 22.51 -18.56
C LEU A 214 19.27 21.32 -18.64
N GLY A 215 17.97 21.54 -18.40
CA GLY A 215 16.94 20.51 -18.42
C GLY A 215 16.17 20.41 -19.75
N VAL A 216 15.25 19.44 -19.82
CA VAL A 216 14.28 19.31 -20.92
C VAL A 216 13.28 20.48 -20.86
N PRO A 217 13.13 21.29 -21.93
CA PRO A 217 12.21 22.43 -21.91
C PRO A 217 10.74 22.00 -21.78
N THR A 218 9.97 22.66 -20.92
CA THR A 218 8.55 22.39 -20.69
C THR A 218 7.64 23.00 -21.75
N GLY A 219 8.11 24.02 -22.48
CA GLY A 219 7.34 24.72 -23.50
C GLY A 219 6.55 25.93 -22.96
N PHE A 220 6.69 26.23 -21.67
CA PHE A 220 6.14 27.42 -21.01
C PHE A 220 7.28 28.29 -20.52
N ALA A 221 7.48 29.45 -21.14
CA ALA A 221 8.70 30.25 -20.94
C ALA A 221 8.83 30.81 -19.52
N ASP A 222 7.75 30.90 -18.75
CA ASP A 222 7.77 31.34 -17.35
C ASP A 222 7.90 30.15 -16.36
N LEU A 223 7.58 28.92 -16.78
CA LEU A 223 7.94 27.70 -16.05
C LEU A 223 9.41 27.36 -16.25
N ASP A 224 9.92 27.43 -17.48
CA ASP A 224 11.32 27.14 -17.80
C ASP A 224 12.29 28.16 -17.16
N LYS A 225 11.87 29.41 -16.92
CA LYS A 225 12.63 30.36 -16.08
C LYS A 225 12.69 29.97 -14.60
N LEU A 226 11.65 29.31 -14.09
CA LEU A 226 11.54 28.92 -12.68
C LEU A 226 12.31 27.62 -12.39
N THR A 227 12.29 26.68 -13.33
CA THR A 227 12.87 25.33 -13.19
C THR A 227 14.22 25.16 -13.88
N ASN A 228 14.55 26.02 -14.86
CA ASN A 228 15.64 25.82 -15.82
C ASN A 228 15.48 24.54 -16.67
N GLY A 229 14.22 24.15 -16.94
CA GLY A 229 13.82 22.89 -17.57
C GLY A 229 13.60 21.75 -16.56
N LEU A 230 13.23 20.56 -17.06
CA LEU A 230 13.10 19.33 -16.26
C LEU A 230 14.45 18.59 -16.25
N HIS A 231 15.03 18.37 -15.07
CA HIS A 231 16.41 17.87 -14.97
C HIS A 231 16.49 16.33 -14.93
N PRO A 232 17.59 15.74 -15.44
CA PRO A 232 17.93 14.33 -15.22
C PRO A 232 17.76 13.88 -13.77
N GLY A 233 17.25 12.66 -13.56
CA GLY A 233 17.09 12.09 -12.22
C GLY A 233 15.90 12.61 -11.41
N GLN A 234 15.13 13.58 -11.91
CA GLN A 234 13.94 14.11 -11.22
C GLN A 234 12.70 13.23 -11.42
N MET A 235 11.93 13.04 -10.35
CA MET A 235 10.54 12.61 -10.41
C MET A 235 9.65 13.85 -10.23
N ILE A 236 8.80 14.11 -11.21
CA ILE A 236 7.84 15.21 -11.23
C ILE A 236 6.43 14.61 -11.15
N ILE A 237 5.61 15.07 -10.19
CA ILE A 237 4.17 14.76 -10.18
C ILE A 237 3.42 15.93 -10.79
N VAL A 238 2.54 15.66 -11.76
CA VAL A 238 1.58 16.61 -12.32
C VAL A 238 0.19 16.17 -11.87
N ALA A 239 -0.56 17.04 -11.20
CA ALA A 239 -1.84 16.65 -10.62
C ALA A 239 -2.98 17.64 -10.82
N ALA A 240 -4.18 17.09 -11.08
CA ALA A 240 -5.39 17.83 -11.46
C ALA A 240 -6.65 17.15 -10.92
N ARG A 241 -7.79 17.84 -10.99
CA ARG A 241 -9.13 17.28 -10.70
C ARG A 241 -9.74 16.64 -11.96
N PRO A 242 -10.50 15.54 -11.86
CA PRO A 242 -11.20 14.95 -13.00
C PRO A 242 -12.33 15.84 -13.56
N GLY A 243 -12.61 15.73 -14.86
CA GLY A 243 -13.97 15.93 -15.39
C GLY A 243 -14.43 17.34 -15.79
N VAL A 244 -13.59 18.22 -16.32
CA VAL A 244 -14.03 19.58 -16.74
C VAL A 244 -14.79 19.63 -18.09
N GLY A 245 -15.82 18.80 -18.26
CA GLY A 245 -16.87 18.99 -19.28
C GLY A 245 -17.51 17.76 -19.92
N LYS A 246 -18.52 17.13 -19.28
CA LYS A 246 -19.43 16.14 -19.89
C LYS A 246 -20.85 16.30 -19.32
N ALA A 247 -21.92 16.26 -20.14
CA ALA A 247 -23.31 16.36 -19.65
C ALA A 247 -24.32 15.51 -20.44
N LEU A 248 -25.48 15.21 -19.83
CA LEU A 248 -26.56 14.37 -20.36
C LEU A 248 -27.91 15.09 -20.29
N SER A 249 -28.88 14.75 -21.16
CA SER A 249 -30.24 15.31 -21.12
C SER A 249 -30.91 15.17 -19.75
N LEU A 250 -31.69 16.17 -19.32
CA LEU A 250 -32.43 16.12 -18.04
C LEU A 250 -33.42 14.94 -17.94
N ASP A 251 -33.95 14.48 -19.08
CA ASP A 251 -34.91 13.38 -19.11
C ASP A 251 -34.21 12.00 -19.12
N THR A 252 -32.88 11.94 -19.23
CA THR A 252 -32.14 10.68 -19.22
C THR A 252 -32.39 9.92 -17.90
N PRO A 253 -32.93 8.70 -17.95
CA PRO A 253 -33.21 7.92 -16.76
C PRO A 253 -31.91 7.39 -16.16
N LEU A 254 -31.82 7.46 -14.83
CA LEU A 254 -30.67 7.01 -14.04
C LEU A 254 -31.15 5.90 -13.08
N PRO A 255 -30.53 4.70 -13.09
CA PRO A 255 -30.97 3.59 -12.27
C PRO A 255 -30.54 3.80 -10.81
N THR A 256 -31.42 3.45 -9.89
CA THR A 256 -31.18 3.56 -8.44
C THR A 256 -31.34 2.20 -7.75
N PRO A 257 -30.78 2.01 -6.53
CA PRO A 257 -30.98 0.79 -5.75
C PRO A 257 -32.46 0.47 -5.42
N THR A 258 -33.36 1.46 -5.54
CA THR A 258 -34.81 1.34 -5.29
C THR A 258 -35.66 1.40 -6.55
N GLY A 259 -35.12 1.87 -7.69
CA GLY A 259 -35.81 1.95 -8.98
C GLY A 259 -35.08 2.80 -10.00
N TRP A 260 -35.65 3.98 -10.31
CA TRP A 260 -35.16 4.94 -11.30
C TRP A 260 -35.38 6.38 -10.82
N THR A 261 -34.48 7.28 -11.21
CA THR A 261 -34.65 8.74 -11.20
C THR A 261 -34.32 9.29 -12.59
N THR A 262 -34.28 10.61 -12.79
CA THR A 262 -33.80 11.24 -14.04
C THR A 262 -32.75 12.30 -13.74
N MET A 263 -31.90 12.62 -14.73
CA MET A 263 -30.83 13.61 -14.62
C MET A 263 -31.32 15.01 -14.17
N GLY A 264 -32.56 15.38 -14.49
CA GLY A 264 -33.19 16.62 -14.03
C GLY A 264 -33.80 16.57 -12.62
N ARG A 265 -34.02 15.37 -12.06
CA ARG A 265 -34.61 15.18 -10.72
C ARG A 265 -33.60 14.78 -9.66
N VAL A 266 -32.49 14.16 -10.07
CA VAL A 266 -31.43 13.71 -9.17
C VAL A 266 -30.80 14.89 -8.42
N ALA A 267 -30.62 14.71 -7.12
CA ALA A 267 -30.07 15.69 -6.20
C ALA A 267 -28.87 15.12 -5.43
N VAL A 268 -28.09 16.02 -4.81
CA VAL A 268 -27.01 15.62 -3.90
C VAL A 268 -27.60 14.87 -2.71
N GLY A 269 -27.08 13.68 -2.43
CA GLY A 269 -27.58 12.72 -1.44
C GLY A 269 -28.38 11.55 -2.03
N ASP A 270 -28.84 11.62 -3.30
CA ASP A 270 -29.53 10.50 -3.95
C ASP A 270 -28.57 9.33 -4.21
N LYS A 271 -29.11 8.09 -4.21
CA LYS A 271 -28.35 6.88 -4.56
C LYS A 271 -28.57 6.49 -6.02
N LEU A 272 -27.51 6.45 -6.82
CA LEU A 272 -27.44 5.86 -8.15
C LEU A 272 -26.72 4.50 -8.11
N LEU A 273 -26.38 3.96 -9.29
CA LEU A 273 -25.59 2.75 -9.47
C LEU A 273 -24.34 3.05 -10.33
N ASP A 274 -23.20 2.49 -9.95
CA ASP A 274 -21.89 2.68 -10.60
C ASP A 274 -21.68 1.79 -11.84
N ALA A 275 -20.58 1.99 -12.59
CA ALA A 275 -20.23 1.18 -13.78
C ALA A 275 -20.12 -0.34 -13.54
N HIS A 276 -20.11 -0.79 -12.29
CA HIS A 276 -20.03 -2.18 -11.89
C HIS A 276 -21.35 -2.70 -11.28
N GLY A 277 -22.37 -1.85 -11.21
CA GLY A 277 -23.71 -2.17 -10.73
C GLY A 277 -23.91 -2.03 -9.22
N ARG A 278 -23.01 -1.34 -8.50
CA ARG A 278 -23.07 -1.15 -7.05
C ARG A 278 -23.71 0.20 -6.66
N PRO A 279 -24.38 0.30 -5.49
CA PRO A 279 -24.92 1.55 -4.99
C PRO A 279 -23.87 2.64 -4.71
N THR A 280 -24.05 3.82 -5.31
CA THR A 280 -23.18 4.99 -5.15
C THR A 280 -24.02 6.25 -4.86
N THR A 281 -23.55 7.20 -4.05
CA THR A 281 -24.24 8.47 -3.74
C THR A 281 -23.86 9.56 -4.75
N VAL A 282 -24.83 10.38 -5.15
CA VAL A 282 -24.59 11.63 -5.87
C VAL A 282 -24.07 12.68 -4.88
N VAL A 283 -22.87 13.17 -5.13
CA VAL A 283 -22.17 14.15 -4.26
C VAL A 283 -22.26 15.58 -4.78
N ALA A 284 -22.46 15.74 -6.09
CA ALA A 284 -22.58 17.02 -6.75
C ALA A 284 -23.48 16.89 -7.97
N ALA A 285 -24.17 17.96 -8.32
CA ALA A 285 -24.98 18.06 -9.52
C ALA A 285 -24.84 19.48 -10.08
N THR A 286 -24.46 19.61 -11.35
CA THR A 286 -24.25 20.93 -11.97
C THR A 286 -25.55 21.69 -12.11
N ASP A 287 -25.48 22.98 -12.42
CA ASP A 287 -26.65 23.68 -12.99
C ASP A 287 -27.03 23.11 -14.36
N VAL A 288 -28.25 23.42 -14.78
CA VAL A 288 -28.80 23.03 -16.08
C VAL A 288 -28.14 23.88 -17.17
N MET A 289 -27.51 23.22 -18.14
CA MET A 289 -26.85 23.83 -19.29
C MET A 289 -27.78 23.81 -20.50
N THR A 290 -28.02 24.97 -21.10
CA THR A 290 -28.78 25.12 -22.35
C THR A 290 -27.84 25.45 -23.51
N GLU A 291 -28.33 25.35 -24.75
CA GLU A 291 -27.64 25.76 -25.99
C GLU A 291 -26.40 24.91 -26.38
N ARG A 292 -26.29 23.68 -25.86
CA ARG A 292 -25.30 22.69 -26.32
C ARG A 292 -25.81 21.89 -27.53
N PRO A 293 -24.97 21.58 -28.55
CA PRO A 293 -25.35 20.63 -29.60
C PRO A 293 -25.58 19.25 -28.97
N CYS A 294 -26.68 18.59 -29.34
CA CYS A 294 -27.11 17.34 -28.73
C CYS A 294 -27.36 16.26 -29.79
N TYR A 295 -27.17 15.00 -29.41
CA TYR A 295 -27.30 13.84 -30.29
C TYR A 295 -28.10 12.73 -29.59
N GLU A 296 -28.96 12.05 -30.35
CA GLU A 296 -29.58 10.79 -29.96
C GLU A 296 -28.73 9.63 -30.50
N VAL A 297 -28.20 8.81 -29.59
CA VAL A 297 -27.51 7.55 -29.89
C VAL A 297 -28.52 6.41 -29.80
N GLU A 298 -28.69 5.63 -30.87
CA GLU A 298 -29.54 4.44 -30.92
C GLU A 298 -28.68 3.17 -30.96
N PHE A 299 -29.03 2.18 -30.15
CA PHE A 299 -28.35 0.89 -30.03
C PHE A 299 -29.12 -0.23 -30.75
N ALA A 300 -28.41 -1.28 -31.16
CA ALA A 300 -28.92 -2.43 -31.89
C ALA A 300 -29.94 -3.27 -31.10
N ASP A 301 -30.11 -2.97 -29.82
CA ASP A 301 -31.09 -3.57 -28.93
C ASP A 301 -32.42 -2.77 -28.92
N GLY A 302 -32.43 -1.58 -29.53
CA GLY A 302 -33.59 -0.71 -29.72
C GLY A 302 -33.71 0.40 -28.67
N ASN A 303 -32.76 0.52 -27.74
CA ASN A 303 -32.70 1.61 -26.78
C ASN A 303 -32.00 2.84 -27.39
N SER A 304 -32.35 4.05 -26.94
CA SER A 304 -31.60 5.27 -27.26
C SER A 304 -31.25 6.12 -26.04
N ILE A 305 -30.18 6.91 -26.12
CA ILE A 305 -29.78 7.89 -25.10
C ILE A 305 -29.48 9.24 -25.77
N LEU A 306 -29.95 10.32 -25.16
CA LEU A 306 -29.74 11.69 -25.62
C LEU A 306 -28.64 12.34 -24.77
N ALA A 307 -27.51 12.65 -25.39
CA ALA A 307 -26.33 13.25 -24.76
C ALA A 307 -25.87 14.50 -25.53
N ASP A 308 -25.08 15.36 -24.88
CA ASP A 308 -24.42 16.44 -25.62
C ASP A 308 -23.32 15.89 -26.55
N ALA A 309 -22.94 16.69 -27.54
CA ALA A 309 -21.94 16.33 -28.55
C ALA A 309 -20.60 15.84 -27.99
N TRP A 310 -20.26 16.28 -26.77
CA TRP A 310 -18.94 16.15 -26.14
C TRP A 310 -18.91 15.10 -25.02
N HIS A 311 -20.06 14.54 -24.64
CA HIS A 311 -20.15 13.37 -23.78
C HIS A 311 -19.40 12.19 -24.42
N GLU A 312 -18.57 11.48 -23.66
CA GLU A 312 -17.58 10.55 -24.21
C GLU A 312 -17.87 9.10 -23.81
N TRP A 313 -18.07 8.23 -24.78
CA TRP A 313 -18.52 6.86 -24.62
C TRP A 313 -17.35 5.89 -24.78
N ALA A 314 -17.21 4.94 -23.85
CA ALA A 314 -16.36 3.78 -24.06
C ALA A 314 -17.03 2.80 -25.05
N ILE A 315 -16.43 2.63 -26.22
CA ILE A 315 -16.91 1.75 -27.29
C ILE A 315 -15.83 0.73 -27.67
N GLU A 316 -16.21 -0.40 -28.24
CA GLU A 316 -15.31 -1.38 -28.84
C GLU A 316 -15.53 -1.41 -30.36
N VAL A 317 -14.46 -1.30 -31.14
CA VAL A 317 -14.45 -1.47 -32.60
C VAL A 317 -13.40 -2.53 -32.95
N ASP A 318 -13.81 -3.54 -33.71
CA ASP A 318 -12.97 -4.65 -34.20
C ASP A 318 -12.12 -5.34 -33.10
N GLY A 319 -12.67 -5.42 -31.87
CA GLY A 319 -12.02 -6.03 -30.71
C GLY A 319 -11.08 -5.12 -29.92
N SER A 320 -10.94 -3.86 -30.32
CA SER A 320 -10.20 -2.82 -29.58
C SER A 320 -11.16 -1.85 -28.87
N SER A 321 -10.87 -1.50 -27.61
CA SER A 321 -11.65 -0.51 -26.87
C SER A 321 -11.10 0.90 -27.11
N GLN A 322 -11.98 1.87 -27.33
CA GLN A 322 -11.66 3.28 -27.57
C GLN A 322 -12.74 4.18 -26.95
N VAL A 323 -12.37 5.40 -26.55
CA VAL A 323 -13.31 6.41 -26.05
C VAL A 323 -13.59 7.43 -27.15
N VAL A 324 -14.86 7.67 -27.46
CA VAL A 324 -15.28 8.62 -28.51
C VAL A 324 -16.37 9.56 -28.00
N THR A 325 -16.40 10.80 -28.47
CA THR A 325 -17.51 11.73 -28.15
C THR A 325 -18.81 11.28 -28.81
N THR A 326 -19.97 11.71 -28.32
CA THR A 326 -21.28 11.38 -28.92
C THR A 326 -21.32 11.76 -30.41
N GLU A 327 -20.75 12.92 -30.77
CA GLU A 327 -20.56 13.33 -32.16
C GLU A 327 -19.60 12.39 -32.92
N GLY A 328 -18.50 11.96 -32.30
CA GLY A 328 -17.56 10.99 -32.88
C GLY A 328 -18.14 9.59 -33.09
N MET A 329 -19.15 9.19 -32.31
CA MET A 329 -19.86 7.93 -32.52
C MET A 329 -20.54 7.84 -33.89
N CYS A 330 -20.87 8.97 -34.54
CA CYS A 330 -21.40 8.99 -35.91
C CYS A 330 -20.51 8.22 -36.90
N ALA A 331 -19.19 8.27 -36.72
CA ALA A 331 -18.22 7.59 -37.60
C ALA A 331 -18.17 6.06 -37.40
N HIS A 332 -18.71 5.54 -36.30
CA HIS A 332 -18.65 4.11 -35.94
C HIS A 332 -20.04 3.43 -35.86
N VAL A 333 -21.06 4.07 -36.42
CA VAL A 333 -22.41 3.50 -36.56
C VAL A 333 -22.33 2.18 -37.34
N GLY A 334 -22.82 1.09 -36.73
CA GLY A 334 -22.86 -0.24 -37.32
C GLY A 334 -21.61 -1.11 -37.12
N SER A 335 -20.49 -0.55 -36.66
CA SER A 335 -19.24 -1.27 -36.35
C SER A 335 -18.82 -1.23 -34.88
N ALA A 336 -19.23 -0.19 -34.13
CA ALA A 336 -18.93 -0.08 -32.70
C ALA A 336 -19.93 -0.79 -31.79
N PHE A 337 -19.43 -1.26 -30.66
CA PHE A 337 -20.17 -1.90 -29.58
C PHE A 337 -19.94 -1.19 -28.23
N ILE A 338 -20.83 -1.33 -27.25
CA ILE A 338 -20.65 -0.86 -25.87
C ILE A 338 -20.82 -2.05 -24.93
N ARG A 339 -19.90 -2.26 -23.98
CA ARG A 339 -20.04 -3.31 -22.96
C ARG A 339 -21.21 -3.04 -22.03
N ASN A 340 -21.98 -4.07 -21.71
CA ASN A 340 -23.06 -3.99 -20.74
C ASN A 340 -22.50 -3.85 -19.31
N THR A 341 -23.30 -3.26 -18.42
CA THR A 341 -23.05 -3.33 -16.97
C THR A 341 -22.95 -4.78 -16.48
N LYS A 342 -22.15 -5.02 -15.45
CA LYS A 342 -22.23 -6.25 -14.66
C LYS A 342 -23.58 -6.35 -13.93
N PRO A 343 -24.03 -7.55 -13.51
CA PRO A 343 -25.30 -7.73 -12.80
C PRO A 343 -25.32 -6.90 -11.50
N LEU A 344 -26.37 -6.10 -11.29
CA LEU A 344 -26.43 -5.15 -10.16
C LEU A 344 -26.26 -5.81 -8.79
N GLU A 345 -25.26 -5.36 -8.01
CA GLU A 345 -24.90 -5.88 -6.69
C GLU A 345 -25.82 -5.29 -5.60
N LEU A 346 -27.03 -5.87 -5.49
CA LEU A 346 -28.06 -5.42 -4.54
C LEU A 346 -28.25 -6.42 -3.37
N PRO A 347 -28.62 -5.94 -2.17
CA PRO A 347 -28.80 -6.79 -1.00
C PRO A 347 -30.00 -7.75 -1.12
N ARG A 348 -29.92 -8.89 -0.43
CA ARG A 348 -31.00 -9.88 -0.39
C ARG A 348 -32.20 -9.32 0.39
N LYS A 349 -33.38 -9.29 -0.25
CA LYS A 349 -34.64 -8.87 0.38
C LYS A 349 -35.44 -10.06 0.91
N ARG A 350 -36.33 -9.83 1.87
CA ARG A 350 -37.39 -10.80 2.23
C ARG A 350 -38.64 -10.41 1.45
N PHE A 351 -39.14 -11.34 0.66
CA PHE A 351 -40.39 -11.20 -0.09
C PHE A 351 -41.47 -12.07 0.56
N ALA A 352 -42.74 -11.70 0.40
CA ALA A 352 -43.86 -12.50 0.91
C ALA A 352 -43.95 -13.88 0.23
N TYR A 353 -43.50 -13.97 -1.02
CA TYR A 353 -43.53 -15.19 -1.83
C TYR A 353 -42.18 -15.39 -2.53
N GLY A 354 -41.89 -16.63 -2.94
CA GLY A 354 -40.66 -16.98 -3.65
C GLY A 354 -40.56 -16.30 -5.02
N PRO A 355 -39.41 -15.73 -5.41
CA PRO A 355 -39.29 -15.01 -6.68
C PRO A 355 -39.60 -15.87 -7.91
N TYR A 356 -39.21 -17.15 -7.91
CA TYR A 356 -39.52 -18.05 -9.02
C TYR A 356 -41.04 -18.27 -9.12
N THR A 357 -41.68 -18.55 -7.98
CA THR A 357 -43.13 -18.80 -7.88
C THR A 357 -43.96 -17.60 -8.34
N VAL A 358 -43.59 -16.39 -7.92
CA VAL A 358 -44.24 -15.14 -8.35
C VAL A 358 -44.16 -14.97 -9.87
N ALA A 359 -43.00 -15.22 -10.47
CA ALA A 359 -42.80 -15.09 -11.91
C ALA A 359 -43.51 -16.18 -12.72
N ALA A 360 -43.45 -17.45 -12.28
CA ALA A 360 -44.07 -18.58 -12.97
C ALA A 360 -45.61 -18.48 -12.98
N LEU A 361 -46.20 -18.05 -11.86
CA LEU A 361 -47.65 -17.86 -11.75
C LEU A 361 -48.14 -16.59 -12.47
N ALA A 362 -47.37 -15.49 -12.47
CA ALA A 362 -47.61 -14.37 -13.37
C ALA A 362 -47.45 -14.78 -14.86
N GLY A 363 -46.63 -15.80 -15.12
CA GLY A 363 -46.51 -16.51 -16.39
C GLY A 363 -47.76 -17.30 -16.79
N MET A 364 -48.66 -17.65 -15.87
CA MET A 364 -49.81 -18.55 -16.09
C MET A 364 -49.42 -19.95 -16.62
N ALA A 365 -48.27 -20.48 -16.22
CA ALA A 365 -47.86 -21.85 -16.55
C ALA A 365 -48.30 -22.82 -15.43
N PHE A 366 -49.42 -23.50 -15.64
CA PHE A 366 -50.02 -24.43 -14.67
C PHE A 366 -49.82 -25.91 -15.03
N ASP A 367 -49.41 -26.20 -16.27
CA ASP A 367 -49.49 -27.56 -16.86
C ASP A 367 -48.13 -28.27 -17.01
N ASP A 368 -47.01 -27.62 -16.65
CA ASP A 368 -45.66 -28.20 -16.73
C ASP A 368 -45.23 -28.81 -15.38
N PRO A 369 -44.95 -30.13 -15.29
CA PRO A 369 -44.58 -30.79 -14.05
C PRO A 369 -43.26 -30.28 -13.42
N GLU A 370 -42.28 -29.87 -14.23
CA GLU A 370 -41.00 -29.37 -13.72
C GLU A 370 -41.18 -28.00 -13.04
N ILE A 371 -42.05 -27.15 -13.60
CA ILE A 371 -42.43 -25.86 -12.99
C ILE A 371 -43.19 -26.09 -11.69
N GLY A 372 -44.15 -27.02 -11.66
CA GLY A 372 -44.91 -27.37 -10.45
C GLY A 372 -44.01 -27.83 -9.30
N MET A 373 -43.12 -28.80 -9.56
CA MET A 373 -42.14 -29.28 -8.56
C MET A 373 -41.22 -28.17 -8.05
N ARG A 374 -40.93 -27.15 -8.86
CA ARG A 374 -40.09 -26.02 -8.48
C ARG A 374 -40.82 -24.98 -7.63
N ILE A 375 -42.13 -24.78 -7.85
CA ILE A 375 -43.00 -23.96 -7.00
C ILE A 375 -43.11 -24.60 -5.61
N ASP A 376 -43.41 -25.90 -5.53
CA ASP A 376 -43.50 -26.64 -4.26
C ASP A 376 -42.19 -26.55 -3.43
N ALA A 377 -41.04 -26.47 -4.10
CA ALA A 377 -39.73 -26.34 -3.47
C ALA A 377 -39.44 -24.94 -2.88
N GLU A 378 -40.16 -23.88 -3.27
CA GLU A 378 -40.06 -22.56 -2.62
C GLU A 378 -40.99 -22.43 -1.39
N GLY A 379 -41.98 -23.32 -1.23
CA GLY A 379 -42.84 -23.43 -0.05
C GLY A 379 -44.33 -23.56 -0.38
N PRO A 380 -45.20 -23.80 0.62
CA PRO A 380 -46.64 -23.91 0.40
C PRO A 380 -47.25 -22.55 0.01
N VAL A 381 -47.88 -22.49 -1.15
CA VAL A 381 -48.50 -21.27 -1.70
C VAL A 381 -49.96 -21.55 -2.08
N ASP A 382 -50.88 -20.78 -1.50
CA ASP A 382 -52.26 -20.71 -2.02
C ASP A 382 -52.25 -19.84 -3.28
N VAL A 383 -52.36 -20.51 -4.43
CA VAL A 383 -52.37 -19.87 -5.75
C VAL A 383 -53.53 -18.87 -5.89
N MET A 384 -54.70 -19.14 -5.28
CA MET A 384 -55.85 -18.23 -5.38
C MET A 384 -55.63 -16.95 -4.57
N THR A 385 -55.06 -17.06 -3.36
CA THR A 385 -54.66 -15.89 -2.57
C THR A 385 -53.55 -15.10 -3.28
N LEU A 386 -52.52 -15.77 -3.79
CA LEU A 386 -51.41 -15.10 -4.48
C LEU A 386 -51.86 -14.37 -5.77
N MET A 387 -52.77 -14.97 -6.54
CA MET A 387 -53.33 -14.31 -7.73
C MET A 387 -54.22 -13.10 -7.37
N ALA A 388 -54.91 -13.14 -6.22
CA ALA A 388 -55.67 -12.01 -5.71
C ALA A 388 -54.74 -10.87 -5.22
N ASP A 389 -53.71 -11.19 -4.45
CA ASP A 389 -52.78 -10.22 -3.87
C ASP A 389 -51.89 -9.52 -4.92
N LEU A 390 -51.48 -10.24 -5.97
CA LEU A 390 -50.64 -9.69 -7.04
C LEU A 390 -51.41 -8.99 -8.17
N GLY A 391 -52.71 -9.27 -8.32
CA GLY A 391 -53.53 -8.73 -9.42
C GLY A 391 -52.96 -9.01 -10.83
N GLY A 392 -52.22 -10.13 -10.99
CA GLY A 392 -51.55 -10.50 -12.24
C GLY A 392 -50.31 -9.66 -12.61
N ARG A 393 -49.65 -9.03 -11.63
CA ARG A 393 -48.45 -8.19 -11.84
C ARG A 393 -47.29 -8.63 -10.93
N ILE A 394 -46.06 -8.48 -11.43
CA ILE A 394 -44.85 -8.68 -10.63
C ILE A 394 -44.56 -7.38 -9.87
N PRO A 395 -44.47 -7.39 -8.52
CA PRO A 395 -44.18 -6.19 -7.76
C PRO A 395 -42.76 -5.68 -8.05
N TYR A 396 -42.62 -4.37 -8.25
CA TYR A 396 -41.38 -3.75 -8.70
C TYR A 396 -40.19 -3.99 -7.75
N GLU A 397 -40.45 -4.19 -6.46
CA GLU A 397 -39.42 -4.51 -5.45
C GLU A 397 -38.61 -5.78 -5.75
N TYR A 398 -39.17 -6.75 -6.47
CA TYR A 398 -38.48 -7.99 -6.86
C TYR A 398 -37.36 -7.71 -7.89
N LEU A 399 -37.49 -6.64 -8.70
CA LEU A 399 -36.47 -6.17 -9.65
C LEU A 399 -35.26 -5.51 -8.97
N ARG A 400 -35.32 -5.32 -7.65
CA ARG A 400 -34.25 -4.76 -6.81
C ARG A 400 -33.92 -5.68 -5.63
N GLY A 401 -34.07 -7.00 -5.81
CA GLY A 401 -33.52 -8.03 -4.92
C GLY A 401 -32.07 -8.41 -5.29
N SER A 402 -31.47 -9.35 -4.56
CA SER A 402 -30.11 -9.81 -4.89
C SER A 402 -30.04 -10.54 -6.23
N ILE A 403 -28.83 -10.65 -6.81
CA ILE A 403 -28.59 -11.31 -8.10
C ILE A 403 -29.25 -12.69 -8.16
N ALA A 404 -29.11 -13.51 -7.11
CA ALA A 404 -29.75 -14.82 -7.03
C ALA A 404 -31.29 -14.77 -7.03
N GLN A 405 -31.90 -13.77 -6.38
CA GLN A 405 -33.35 -13.59 -6.36
C GLN A 405 -33.89 -13.09 -7.71
N ARG A 406 -33.13 -12.21 -8.38
CA ARG A 406 -33.48 -11.69 -9.71
C ARG A 406 -33.29 -12.75 -10.80
N ARG A 407 -32.28 -13.62 -10.68
CA ARG A 407 -32.14 -14.82 -11.52
C ARG A 407 -33.27 -15.82 -11.31
N ALA A 408 -33.69 -16.06 -10.06
CA ALA A 408 -34.86 -16.92 -9.78
C ALA A 408 -36.17 -16.36 -10.36
N LEU A 409 -36.38 -15.03 -10.24
CA LEU A 409 -37.49 -14.32 -10.87
C LEU A 409 -37.45 -14.41 -12.40
N LEU A 410 -36.28 -14.25 -13.01
CA LEU A 410 -36.13 -14.37 -14.47
C LEU A 410 -36.43 -15.80 -14.92
N ALA A 411 -35.83 -16.81 -14.26
CA ALA A 411 -36.04 -18.21 -14.58
C ALA A 411 -37.53 -18.61 -14.55
N GLY A 412 -38.26 -18.26 -13.49
CA GLY A 412 -39.69 -18.57 -13.39
C GLY A 412 -40.52 -17.97 -14.54
N LEU A 413 -40.13 -16.79 -15.04
CA LEU A 413 -40.81 -16.14 -16.16
C LEU A 413 -40.44 -16.79 -17.52
N LEU A 414 -39.16 -17.11 -17.71
CA LEU A 414 -38.67 -17.74 -18.94
C LEU A 414 -39.13 -19.18 -19.08
N ASP A 415 -39.06 -19.96 -17.99
CA ASP A 415 -39.59 -21.32 -17.92
C ASP A 415 -41.10 -21.33 -18.22
N ALA A 416 -41.87 -20.41 -17.65
CA ALA A 416 -43.32 -20.32 -17.88
C ALA A 416 -43.74 -19.88 -19.29
N ARG A 417 -43.03 -18.91 -19.91
CA ARG A 417 -43.51 -18.26 -21.15
C ARG A 417 -42.56 -18.25 -22.34
N ALA A 418 -41.26 -18.36 -22.13
CA ALA A 418 -40.31 -18.10 -23.20
C ALA A 418 -40.03 -19.34 -24.06
N THR A 419 -39.70 -19.08 -25.32
CA THR A 419 -39.18 -20.06 -26.28
C THR A 419 -37.72 -19.74 -26.60
N VAL A 420 -36.92 -20.79 -26.83
CA VAL A 420 -35.55 -20.64 -27.36
C VAL A 420 -35.63 -20.80 -28.88
N ASP A 421 -35.35 -19.71 -29.58
CA ASP A 421 -35.40 -19.65 -31.03
C ASP A 421 -34.14 -20.31 -31.63
N ASP A 422 -34.19 -20.69 -32.92
CA ASP A 422 -33.08 -21.42 -33.58
C ASP A 422 -31.80 -20.57 -33.75
N ASP A 423 -31.88 -19.25 -33.56
CA ASP A 423 -30.72 -18.34 -33.52
C ASP A 423 -30.09 -18.19 -32.11
N GLY A 424 -30.64 -18.88 -31.10
CA GLY A 424 -30.20 -18.87 -29.71
C GLY A 424 -30.86 -17.81 -28.82
N TRP A 425 -31.60 -16.87 -29.40
CA TRP A 425 -32.30 -15.84 -28.63
C TRP A 425 -33.52 -16.41 -27.89
N ILE A 426 -33.84 -15.81 -26.76
CA ILE A 426 -34.97 -16.20 -25.92
C ILE A 426 -36.14 -15.26 -26.19
N THR A 427 -37.16 -15.70 -26.93
CA THR A 427 -38.37 -14.91 -27.17
C THR A 427 -39.36 -15.07 -26.02
N VAL A 428 -39.65 -13.95 -25.34
CA VAL A 428 -40.68 -13.80 -24.32
C VAL A 428 -41.92 -13.14 -24.96
N PRO A 429 -43.05 -13.87 -25.12
CA PRO A 429 -44.24 -13.34 -25.78
C PRO A 429 -44.94 -12.25 -24.95
N ALA A 430 -45.53 -11.28 -25.65
CA ALA A 430 -46.18 -10.12 -25.05
C ALA A 430 -47.38 -10.51 -24.18
N ALA A 431 -47.30 -10.29 -22.86
CA ALA A 431 -48.45 -10.42 -21.97
C ALA A 431 -49.21 -9.09 -21.83
N THR A 432 -48.50 -8.04 -21.42
CA THR A 432 -49.00 -6.67 -21.24
C THR A 432 -47.84 -5.68 -21.37
N ARG A 433 -48.12 -4.39 -21.64
CA ARG A 433 -47.10 -3.32 -21.68
C ARG A 433 -46.29 -3.21 -20.38
N HIS A 434 -46.92 -3.52 -19.24
CA HIS A 434 -46.28 -3.55 -17.93
C HIS A 434 -45.31 -4.74 -17.81
N MET A 435 -45.74 -5.95 -18.17
CA MET A 435 -44.87 -7.13 -18.14
C MET A 435 -43.62 -6.90 -18.99
N THR A 436 -43.76 -6.41 -20.23
CA THR A 436 -42.62 -6.12 -21.11
C THR A 436 -41.58 -5.19 -20.48
N ALA A 437 -42.02 -4.17 -19.72
CA ALA A 437 -41.11 -3.25 -19.03
C ALA A 437 -40.43 -3.89 -17.80
N VAL A 438 -41.17 -4.73 -17.05
CA VAL A 438 -40.62 -5.51 -15.93
C VAL A 438 -39.54 -6.48 -16.40
N VAL A 439 -39.75 -7.18 -17.52
CA VAL A 439 -38.72 -8.08 -18.09
C VAL A 439 -37.50 -7.29 -18.56
N ALA A 440 -37.69 -6.15 -19.24
CA ALA A 440 -36.60 -5.30 -19.71
C ALA A 440 -35.68 -4.82 -18.58
N ASP A 441 -36.24 -4.25 -17.50
CA ASP A 441 -35.49 -3.79 -16.32
C ASP A 441 -34.82 -4.96 -15.58
N LEU A 442 -35.49 -6.12 -15.47
CA LEU A 442 -34.91 -7.34 -14.89
C LEU A 442 -33.67 -7.82 -15.66
N VAL A 443 -33.77 -7.86 -16.98
CA VAL A 443 -32.76 -8.39 -17.90
C VAL A 443 -31.57 -7.43 -17.99
N ALA A 444 -31.81 -6.13 -18.17
CA ALA A 444 -30.75 -5.10 -18.13
C ALA A 444 -30.02 -5.09 -16.77
N GLY A 445 -30.75 -5.14 -15.66
CA GLY A 445 -30.13 -5.19 -14.33
C GLY A 445 -29.36 -6.48 -14.04
N LEU A 446 -29.48 -7.52 -14.88
CA LEU A 446 -28.68 -8.74 -14.82
C LEU A 446 -27.51 -8.74 -15.84
N GLY A 447 -27.30 -7.65 -16.57
CA GLY A 447 -26.21 -7.47 -17.55
C GLY A 447 -26.51 -8.02 -18.95
N TYR A 448 -27.69 -8.58 -19.16
CA TYR A 448 -28.10 -9.17 -20.44
C TYR A 448 -28.64 -8.13 -21.43
N THR A 449 -28.58 -8.44 -22.72
CA THR A 449 -29.13 -7.58 -23.79
C THR A 449 -30.59 -8.01 -24.10
N TYR A 450 -31.46 -7.06 -24.44
CA TYR A 450 -32.82 -7.36 -24.90
C TYR A 450 -33.26 -6.53 -26.10
N ARG A 451 -34.09 -7.09 -26.97
CA ARG A 451 -34.79 -6.38 -28.04
C ARG A 451 -36.28 -6.33 -27.78
N ARG A 452 -36.87 -5.14 -27.90
CA ARG A 452 -38.33 -4.94 -27.83
C ARG A 452 -38.93 -4.78 -29.22
N SER A 453 -40.08 -5.42 -29.47
CA SER A 453 -40.88 -5.19 -30.67
C SER A 453 -41.99 -4.17 -30.45
N ALA A 454 -42.41 -3.51 -31.54
CA ALA A 454 -43.65 -2.74 -31.60
C ALA A 454 -44.90 -3.56 -31.21
N THR A 455 -44.88 -4.88 -31.43
CA THR A 455 -45.95 -5.82 -31.00
C THR A 455 -45.86 -6.22 -29.52
N GLY A 456 -44.83 -5.77 -28.79
CA GLY A 456 -44.70 -5.95 -27.35
C GLY A 456 -43.97 -7.21 -26.87
N TRP A 457 -43.55 -8.11 -27.77
CA TRP A 457 -42.66 -9.23 -27.39
C TRP A 457 -41.25 -8.72 -27.10
N LEU A 458 -40.51 -9.46 -26.28
CA LEU A 458 -39.13 -9.18 -25.91
C LEU A 458 -38.26 -10.37 -26.35
N ARG A 459 -37.16 -10.15 -27.08
CA ARG A 459 -36.13 -11.17 -27.29
C ARG A 459 -34.96 -10.88 -26.34
N VAL A 460 -34.49 -11.86 -25.59
CA VAL A 460 -33.36 -11.73 -24.65
C VAL A 460 -32.16 -12.51 -25.18
N ASP A 461 -30.97 -11.93 -25.00
CA ASP A 461 -29.68 -12.53 -25.34
C ASP A 461 -28.87 -12.68 -24.04
N ALA A 462 -28.62 -13.93 -23.65
CA ALA A 462 -28.00 -14.31 -22.37
C ALA A 462 -26.98 -15.44 -22.58
N ASP A 463 -25.80 -15.29 -21.98
CA ASP A 463 -24.66 -16.18 -22.18
C ASP A 463 -24.55 -17.31 -21.14
N ASP A 464 -25.39 -17.30 -20.10
CA ASP A 464 -25.39 -18.28 -19.00
C ASP A 464 -26.74 -19.01 -18.80
N ASP A 465 -26.83 -19.78 -17.71
CA ASP A 465 -27.96 -20.69 -17.43
C ASP A 465 -29.16 -19.91 -16.83
N VAL A 466 -30.12 -19.52 -17.68
CA VAL A 466 -31.30 -18.71 -17.31
C VAL A 466 -32.64 -19.46 -17.26
N PHE A 467 -32.66 -20.74 -17.65
CA PHE A 467 -33.83 -21.63 -17.53
C PHE A 467 -33.58 -22.70 -16.45
N THR A 468 -34.63 -23.18 -15.79
CA THR A 468 -34.57 -24.36 -14.92
C THR A 468 -35.26 -25.58 -15.50
N VAL A 469 -36.21 -25.40 -16.42
CA VAL A 469 -36.88 -26.51 -17.12
C VAL A 469 -35.90 -27.17 -18.10
N HIS A 470 -35.69 -28.47 -17.95
CA HIS A 470 -34.55 -29.20 -18.52
C HIS A 470 -34.46 -29.10 -20.04
N HIS A 471 -35.59 -29.25 -20.74
CA HIS A 471 -35.60 -29.20 -22.21
C HIS A 471 -35.32 -27.79 -22.77
N LYS A 472 -35.72 -26.73 -22.05
CA LYS A 472 -35.41 -25.34 -22.43
C LYS A 472 -33.96 -24.98 -22.09
N ALA A 473 -33.49 -25.40 -20.92
CA ALA A 473 -32.12 -25.21 -20.48
C ALA A 473 -31.11 -25.89 -21.43
N LEU A 474 -31.40 -27.13 -21.86
CA LEU A 474 -30.56 -27.86 -22.83
C LEU A 474 -30.53 -27.12 -24.18
N ARG A 475 -31.71 -26.78 -24.73
CA ARG A 475 -31.84 -26.09 -26.02
C ARG A 475 -31.16 -24.71 -26.01
N HIS A 476 -31.28 -23.96 -24.92
CA HIS A 476 -30.56 -22.69 -24.75
C HIS A 476 -29.04 -22.93 -24.68
N LYS A 477 -28.58 -23.89 -23.89
CA LYS A 477 -27.15 -24.22 -23.76
C LYS A 477 -26.52 -24.68 -25.08
N GLU A 478 -27.26 -25.34 -25.96
CA GLU A 478 -26.82 -25.77 -27.29
C GLU A 478 -26.75 -24.63 -28.32
N LEU A 479 -27.56 -23.58 -28.16
CA LEU A 479 -27.73 -22.52 -29.16
C LEU A 479 -27.18 -21.14 -28.75
N ARG A 480 -26.97 -20.90 -27.44
CA ARG A 480 -26.51 -19.61 -26.90
C ARG A 480 -25.11 -19.24 -27.36
N ARG A 481 -24.84 -17.93 -27.36
CA ARG A 481 -23.59 -17.34 -27.85
C ARG A 481 -23.02 -16.41 -26.77
N PRO A 482 -21.74 -16.01 -26.87
CA PRO A 482 -21.20 -14.95 -26.02
C PRO A 482 -22.00 -13.66 -26.22
N ALA A 483 -22.55 -13.13 -25.13
CA ALA A 483 -23.33 -11.90 -25.08
C ALA A 483 -22.62 -10.86 -24.19
N GLY A 484 -23.24 -9.69 -23.98
CA GLY A 484 -22.70 -8.65 -23.08
C GLY A 484 -22.17 -7.39 -23.77
N VAL A 485 -22.41 -7.21 -25.08
CA VAL A 485 -22.09 -5.99 -25.82
C VAL A 485 -23.27 -5.51 -26.69
N ARG A 486 -23.45 -4.19 -26.80
CA ARG A 486 -24.49 -3.52 -27.61
C ARG A 486 -23.90 -2.77 -28.78
N ARG A 487 -24.19 -3.20 -30.01
CA ARG A 487 -23.76 -2.49 -31.21
C ARG A 487 -24.49 -1.15 -31.37
N ILE A 488 -23.83 -0.08 -31.81
CA ILE A 488 -24.46 1.21 -32.14
C ILE A 488 -25.07 1.14 -33.55
N VAL A 489 -26.28 1.68 -33.77
CA VAL A 489 -27.00 1.59 -35.06
C VAL A 489 -27.46 2.92 -35.64
N ALA A 490 -27.55 3.98 -34.84
CA ALA A 490 -27.65 5.34 -35.35
C ALA A 490 -27.08 6.32 -34.33
N VAL A 491 -26.63 7.46 -34.82
CA VAL A 491 -26.33 8.64 -34.00
C VAL A 491 -26.82 9.85 -34.79
N ARG A 492 -27.83 10.54 -34.26
CA ARG A 492 -28.56 11.61 -34.97
C ARG A 492 -28.43 12.93 -34.23
N PRO A 493 -28.06 14.04 -34.88
CA PRO A 493 -28.16 15.35 -34.25
C PRO A 493 -29.64 15.66 -33.96
N VAL A 494 -29.89 16.31 -32.82
CA VAL A 494 -31.22 16.78 -32.40
C VAL A 494 -31.12 18.24 -31.96
N ASP A 495 -32.27 18.93 -31.91
CA ASP A 495 -32.33 20.28 -31.37
C ASP A 495 -31.75 20.33 -29.95
N SER A 496 -31.12 21.44 -29.59
CA SER A 496 -30.48 21.60 -28.28
C SER A 496 -31.50 21.43 -27.15
N VAL A 497 -31.30 20.40 -26.32
CA VAL A 497 -32.08 20.17 -25.10
C VAL A 497 -31.29 20.62 -23.87
N PRO A 498 -31.96 20.96 -22.75
CA PRO A 498 -31.27 21.18 -21.49
C PRO A 498 -30.52 19.91 -21.05
N VAL A 499 -29.23 20.05 -20.73
CA VAL A 499 -28.35 18.98 -20.26
C VAL A 499 -27.71 19.32 -18.91
N ARG A 500 -27.34 18.31 -18.13
CA ARG A 500 -26.76 18.46 -16.79
C ARG A 500 -25.79 17.31 -16.51
N CYS A 501 -24.91 17.48 -15.53
CA CYS A 501 -24.04 16.42 -15.04
C CYS A 501 -24.24 16.19 -13.55
N VAL A 502 -23.99 14.96 -13.11
CA VAL A 502 -23.88 14.58 -11.71
C VAL A 502 -22.57 13.86 -11.45
N GLN A 503 -22.01 14.06 -10.27
CA GLN A 503 -20.83 13.34 -9.80
C GLN A 503 -21.25 12.39 -8.67
N VAL A 504 -20.64 11.21 -8.65
CA VAL A 504 -20.92 10.14 -7.70
C VAL A 504 -19.73 9.86 -6.76
N ASP A 505 -19.98 9.10 -5.69
CA ASP A 505 -19.00 8.82 -4.61
C ASP A 505 -18.10 7.60 -4.82
N ASN A 506 -18.30 6.81 -5.89
CA ASN A 506 -17.41 5.68 -6.21
C ASN A 506 -16.07 6.14 -6.80
N ASP A 507 -15.03 5.31 -6.62
CA ASP A 507 -13.65 5.61 -6.99
C ASP A 507 -13.45 5.82 -8.50
N ASP A 508 -14.16 5.03 -9.32
CA ASP A 508 -14.15 5.20 -10.77
C ASP A 508 -14.77 6.53 -11.20
N HIS A 509 -15.57 7.19 -10.35
CA HIS A 509 -16.42 8.35 -10.66
C HIS A 509 -17.42 8.09 -11.82
N LEU A 510 -17.70 6.82 -12.11
CA LEU A 510 -18.59 6.38 -13.18
C LEU A 510 -19.97 6.06 -12.62
N PHE A 511 -21.03 6.49 -13.31
CA PHE A 511 -22.40 6.08 -13.02
C PHE A 511 -23.10 5.56 -14.27
N LEU A 512 -24.05 4.67 -14.08
CA LEU A 512 -24.85 4.10 -15.15
C LEU A 512 -25.86 5.15 -15.66
N ALA A 513 -25.82 5.45 -16.95
CA ALA A 513 -26.82 6.31 -17.59
C ALA A 513 -27.72 5.55 -18.59
N GLY A 514 -28.99 5.99 -18.69
CA GLY A 514 -30.00 5.45 -19.61
C GLY A 514 -30.62 4.13 -19.13
N GLU A 515 -31.70 3.68 -19.80
CA GLU A 515 -32.32 2.36 -19.53
C GLU A 515 -31.33 1.20 -19.76
N ALA A 516 -30.27 1.46 -20.53
CA ALA A 516 -29.22 0.51 -20.92
C ALA A 516 -27.97 0.48 -19.99
N MET A 517 -27.73 1.52 -19.17
CA MET A 517 -26.68 1.57 -18.13
C MET A 517 -25.19 1.61 -18.63
N VAL A 518 -24.57 2.81 -18.83
CA VAL A 518 -23.23 3.03 -19.52
C VAL A 518 -22.29 4.14 -18.88
N PRO A 519 -20.91 4.11 -18.97
CA PRO A 519 -19.91 5.06 -18.32
C PRO A 519 -18.75 5.80 -19.17
N THR A 520 -17.92 6.77 -18.63
CA THR A 520 -16.96 7.77 -19.33
C THR A 520 -15.67 8.39 -18.58
N HIS A 521 -14.49 8.79 -19.20
CA HIS A 521 -13.35 9.63 -18.55
C HIS A 521 -12.31 10.47 -19.45
N ASN A 522 -11.24 11.21 -18.94
CA ASN A 522 -10.37 12.21 -19.73
C ASN A 522 -9.02 12.83 -19.10
N SER A 523 -7.90 13.06 -19.89
CA SER A 523 -6.54 13.61 -19.48
C SER A 523 -5.87 14.62 -20.50
N THR A 524 -4.94 15.57 -20.13
CA THR A 524 -4.32 16.56 -21.12
C THR A 524 -2.90 17.18 -20.88
N LEU A 525 -2.53 17.79 -19.74
CA LEU A 525 -1.32 18.69 -19.68
C LEU A 525 0.03 18.02 -20.04
N ALA A 526 0.27 16.78 -19.64
CA ALA A 526 1.59 16.16 -19.83
C ALA A 526 1.96 15.95 -21.32
N MET A 527 0.98 16.00 -22.23
CA MET A 527 1.23 16.00 -23.66
C MET A 527 1.97 17.26 -24.11
N ASP A 528 1.74 18.42 -23.50
CA ASP A 528 2.42 19.66 -23.90
C ASP A 528 3.93 19.61 -23.56
N PHE A 529 4.30 18.98 -22.44
CA PHE A 529 5.71 18.72 -22.11
C PHE A 529 6.37 17.78 -23.13
N LEU A 530 5.67 16.73 -23.59
CA LEU A 530 6.15 15.83 -24.65
C LEU A 530 6.27 16.52 -26.01
N ARG A 531 5.31 17.39 -26.37
CA ARG A 531 5.35 18.21 -27.59
C ARG A 531 6.59 19.09 -27.61
N SER A 532 6.82 19.83 -26.53
CA SER A 532 8.02 20.65 -26.35
C SER A 532 9.30 19.80 -26.50
N CYS A 533 9.42 18.74 -25.70
CA CYS A 533 10.58 17.84 -25.72
C CYS A 533 10.88 17.29 -27.12
N SER A 534 9.93 16.59 -27.74
CA SER A 534 10.19 15.79 -28.94
C SER A 534 9.91 16.48 -30.26
N ILE A 535 8.91 17.36 -30.34
CA ILE A 535 8.54 18.03 -31.60
C ILE A 535 9.29 19.35 -31.74
N HIS A 536 9.39 20.16 -30.69
CA HIS A 536 10.03 21.50 -30.78
C HIS A 536 11.54 21.45 -30.53
N HIS A 537 12.01 20.51 -29.71
CA HIS A 537 13.43 20.39 -29.34
C HIS A 537 14.11 19.09 -29.85
N HIS A 538 13.41 18.23 -30.60
CA HIS A 538 13.92 16.96 -31.13
C HIS A 538 14.61 16.05 -30.09
N MET A 539 14.20 16.12 -28.82
CA MET A 539 14.69 15.26 -27.74
C MET A 539 13.80 14.02 -27.57
N THR A 540 14.41 12.85 -27.41
CA THR A 540 13.68 11.58 -27.32
C THR A 540 12.75 11.53 -26.10
N GLY A 541 11.44 11.42 -26.34
CA GLY A 541 10.40 11.35 -25.32
C GLY A 541 9.65 10.03 -25.37
N ALA A 542 9.22 9.51 -24.22
CA ALA A 542 8.38 8.33 -24.12
C ALA A 542 7.13 8.59 -23.26
N MET A 543 5.96 8.19 -23.75
CA MET A 543 4.69 8.21 -22.99
C MET A 543 4.19 6.78 -22.77
N PHE A 544 4.00 6.42 -21.51
CA PHE A 544 3.29 5.21 -21.09
C PHE A 544 1.88 5.63 -20.67
N SER A 545 0.91 5.34 -21.53
CA SER A 545 -0.50 5.65 -21.31
C SER A 545 -1.26 4.41 -20.87
N LEU A 546 -1.97 4.53 -19.75
CA LEU A 546 -2.77 3.49 -19.12
C LEU A 546 -4.27 3.80 -19.25
N GLU A 547 -4.62 5.06 -19.56
CA GLU A 547 -6.01 5.52 -19.78
C GLU A 547 -6.34 5.75 -21.26
N MET A 548 -5.48 6.48 -22.00
CA MET A 548 -5.75 6.91 -23.38
C MET A 548 -5.02 6.04 -24.44
N SER A 549 -5.66 5.82 -25.59
CA SER A 549 -5.05 5.07 -26.69
C SER A 549 -4.01 5.88 -27.48
N LYS A 550 -3.09 5.21 -28.17
CA LYS A 550 -2.12 5.84 -29.10
C LYS A 550 -2.80 6.75 -30.11
N VAL A 551 -3.93 6.32 -30.68
CA VAL A 551 -4.68 7.10 -31.68
C VAL A 551 -5.22 8.39 -31.05
N GLU A 552 -5.75 8.31 -29.82
CA GLU A 552 -6.28 9.47 -29.13
C GLU A 552 -5.18 10.49 -28.79
N ILE A 553 -4.03 10.02 -28.30
CA ILE A 553 -2.86 10.86 -28.03
C ILE A 553 -2.38 11.53 -29.32
N VAL A 554 -2.22 10.79 -30.42
CA VAL A 554 -1.80 11.33 -31.72
C VAL A 554 -2.79 12.38 -32.25
N MET A 555 -4.10 12.14 -32.13
CA MET A 555 -5.13 13.13 -32.54
C MET A 555 -5.05 14.42 -31.73
N ARG A 556 -4.78 14.33 -30.42
CA ARG A 556 -4.59 15.51 -29.55
C ARG A 556 -3.28 16.25 -29.85
N LEU A 557 -2.18 15.53 -30.10
CA LEU A 557 -0.90 16.11 -30.56
C LEU A 557 -1.08 16.89 -31.87
N LEU A 558 -1.74 16.27 -32.85
CA LEU A 558 -2.04 16.88 -34.15
C LEU A 558 -2.94 18.12 -34.02
N SER A 559 -4.00 18.05 -33.20
CA SER A 559 -4.87 19.20 -32.89
C SER A 559 -4.07 20.37 -32.31
N ALA A 560 -3.17 20.08 -31.38
CA ALA A 560 -2.37 21.06 -30.65
C ALA A 560 -1.29 21.76 -31.51
N GLU A 561 -0.64 21.02 -32.42
CA GLU A 561 0.36 21.55 -33.36
C GLU A 561 -0.25 22.24 -34.58
N ALA A 562 -1.23 21.61 -35.24
CA ALA A 562 -1.88 22.15 -36.43
C ALA A 562 -2.84 23.31 -36.10
N LYS A 563 -3.19 23.49 -34.82
CA LYS A 563 -4.20 24.44 -34.32
C LYS A 563 -5.57 24.22 -34.98
N VAL A 564 -5.90 22.96 -35.22
CA VAL A 564 -7.22 22.50 -35.70
C VAL A 564 -7.98 21.98 -34.49
N LYS A 565 -9.29 22.25 -34.38
CA LYS A 565 -10.04 21.80 -33.20
C LYS A 565 -10.13 20.28 -33.17
N LEU A 566 -9.98 19.70 -31.98
CA LEU A 566 -10.08 18.25 -31.80
C LEU A 566 -11.45 17.72 -32.24
N GLY A 567 -12.51 18.50 -32.02
CA GLY A 567 -13.86 18.20 -32.51
C GLY A 567 -13.92 18.16 -34.03
N ASP A 568 -13.42 19.19 -34.71
CA ASP A 568 -13.42 19.30 -36.17
C ASP A 568 -12.62 18.14 -36.82
N MET A 569 -11.53 17.69 -36.16
CA MET A 569 -10.75 16.50 -36.56
C MET A 569 -11.46 15.17 -36.28
N ARG A 570 -12.08 15.00 -35.10
CA ARG A 570 -12.83 13.77 -34.73
C ARG A 570 -14.10 13.60 -35.57
N GLY A 571 -14.78 14.71 -35.92
CA GLY A 571 -16.01 14.73 -36.71
C GLY A 571 -15.80 14.74 -38.23
N GLY A 572 -14.56 14.85 -38.72
CA GLY A 572 -14.26 14.89 -40.15
C GLY A 572 -14.73 16.16 -40.88
N SER A 573 -15.06 17.22 -40.14
CA SER A 573 -15.56 18.51 -40.65
C SER A 573 -14.45 19.52 -40.97
N MET A 574 -13.18 19.06 -40.99
CA MET A 574 -12.00 19.84 -41.35
C MET A 574 -12.15 20.53 -42.71
N THR A 575 -11.88 21.85 -42.74
CA THR A 575 -11.83 22.62 -43.99
C THR A 575 -10.56 22.31 -44.79
N ASP A 576 -10.51 22.68 -46.07
CA ASP A 576 -9.30 22.55 -46.90
C ASP A 576 -8.08 23.28 -46.28
N ASP A 577 -8.31 24.36 -45.52
CA ASP A 577 -7.26 25.07 -44.77
C ASP A 577 -6.82 24.30 -43.51
N ASP A 578 -7.72 23.63 -42.80
CA ASP A 578 -7.36 22.74 -41.68
C ASP A 578 -6.55 21.54 -42.18
N TRP A 579 -6.94 20.93 -43.30
CA TRP A 579 -6.16 19.88 -43.97
C TRP A 579 -4.78 20.38 -44.40
N THR A 580 -4.70 21.60 -44.93
CA THR A 580 -3.43 22.24 -45.30
C THR A 580 -2.55 22.51 -44.08
N ARG A 581 -3.12 22.97 -42.96
CA ARG A 581 -2.39 23.18 -41.70
C ARG A 581 -1.90 21.88 -41.08
N LEU A 582 -2.72 20.82 -41.10
CA LEU A 582 -2.35 19.49 -40.64
C LEU A 582 -1.21 18.91 -41.49
N ALA A 583 -1.37 18.88 -42.83
CA ALA A 583 -0.37 18.35 -43.75
C ALA A 583 1.01 19.03 -43.62
N ARG A 584 1.03 20.34 -43.31
CA ARG A 584 2.29 21.08 -43.04
C ARG A 584 3.01 20.64 -41.77
N ARG A 585 2.28 20.21 -40.73
CA ARG A 585 2.86 19.76 -39.44
C ARG A 585 3.08 18.25 -39.36
N MET A 586 2.42 17.46 -40.20
CA MET A 586 2.61 16.00 -40.27
C MET A 586 4.07 15.57 -40.46
N GLY A 587 4.86 16.32 -41.23
CA GLY A 587 6.29 16.02 -41.42
C GLY A 587 7.08 16.15 -40.11
N GLU A 588 7.00 17.32 -39.46
CA GLU A 588 7.67 17.60 -38.19
C GLU A 588 7.27 16.60 -37.08
N ILE A 589 5.99 16.22 -37.02
CA ILE A 589 5.48 15.25 -36.04
C ILE A 589 5.96 13.82 -36.38
N SER A 590 6.08 13.46 -37.66
CA SER A 590 6.55 12.14 -38.09
C SER A 590 8.06 11.96 -37.94
N GLU A 591 8.84 13.04 -37.89
CA GLU A 591 10.29 13.03 -37.68
C GLU A 591 10.67 13.21 -36.20
N ALA A 592 9.72 13.58 -35.33
CA ALA A 592 9.94 13.73 -33.90
C ALA A 592 10.24 12.38 -33.21
N PRO A 593 11.27 12.27 -32.35
CA PRO A 593 11.61 11.05 -31.62
C PRO A 593 10.67 10.80 -30.41
N LEU A 594 9.37 10.73 -30.67
CA LEU A 594 8.32 10.51 -29.68
C LEU A 594 7.80 9.06 -29.73
N PHE A 595 7.93 8.35 -28.61
CA PHE A 595 7.46 6.97 -28.46
C PHE A 595 6.22 6.92 -27.56
N ILE A 596 5.17 6.21 -27.99
CA ILE A 596 3.94 6.05 -27.21
C ILE A 596 3.66 4.56 -27.02
N ASP A 597 3.36 4.17 -25.78
CA ASP A 597 2.92 2.83 -25.41
C ASP A 597 1.58 2.93 -24.66
N ASP A 598 0.53 2.32 -25.21
CA ASP A 598 -0.83 2.24 -24.66
C ASP A 598 -1.20 0.81 -24.22
N SER A 599 -0.20 -0.04 -23.95
CA SER A 599 -0.44 -1.41 -23.49
C SER A 599 -1.22 -1.39 -22.17
N PRO A 600 -2.37 -2.10 -22.06
CA PRO A 600 -3.15 -2.13 -20.82
C PRO A 600 -2.42 -2.87 -19.71
N ASN A 601 -2.62 -2.45 -18.46
CA ASN A 601 -2.11 -3.08 -17.23
C ASN A 601 -0.56 -3.19 -17.14
N LEU A 602 0.20 -2.27 -17.74
CA LEU A 602 1.67 -2.29 -17.66
C LEU A 602 2.17 -2.30 -16.21
N THR A 603 3.05 -3.26 -15.93
CA THR A 603 3.80 -3.33 -14.68
C THR A 603 5.01 -2.38 -14.72
N MET A 604 5.51 -1.99 -13.55
CA MET A 604 6.72 -1.17 -13.47
C MET A 604 7.94 -1.82 -14.12
N MET A 605 8.06 -3.16 -14.04
CA MET A 605 9.18 -3.90 -14.63
C MET A 605 9.18 -3.78 -16.16
N GLU A 606 8.02 -3.85 -16.79
CA GLU A 606 7.88 -3.64 -18.24
C GLU A 606 8.18 -2.20 -18.64
N ILE A 607 7.66 -1.22 -17.90
CA ILE A 607 7.94 0.22 -18.13
C ILE A 607 9.45 0.47 -18.03
N ARG A 608 10.12 -0.04 -16.99
CA ARG A 608 11.57 0.05 -16.77
C ARG A 608 12.35 -0.64 -17.90
N ALA A 609 11.96 -1.85 -18.31
CA ALA A 609 12.62 -2.58 -19.39
C ALA A 609 12.49 -1.87 -20.75
N LYS A 610 11.32 -1.30 -21.05
CA LYS A 610 11.06 -0.53 -22.27
C LYS A 610 11.82 0.80 -22.26
N ALA A 611 11.79 1.53 -21.15
CA ALA A 611 12.51 2.80 -20.97
C ALA A 611 14.05 2.60 -21.05
N ARG A 612 14.61 1.56 -20.40
CA ARG A 612 16.03 1.16 -20.57
C ARG A 612 16.39 0.92 -22.04
N ARG A 613 15.56 0.17 -22.77
CA ARG A 613 15.78 -0.14 -24.19
C ARG A 613 15.76 1.11 -25.07
N LEU A 614 14.87 2.06 -24.79
CA LEU A 614 14.83 3.36 -25.47
C LEU A 614 16.03 4.25 -25.09
N LYS A 615 16.46 4.27 -23.82
CA LYS A 615 17.65 5.00 -23.39
C LYS A 615 18.91 4.53 -24.14
N GLN A 616 19.10 3.21 -24.26
CA GLN A 616 20.25 2.62 -24.96
C GLN A 616 20.24 2.85 -26.48
N ARG A 617 19.07 2.88 -27.13
CA ARG A 617 18.95 2.97 -28.60
C ARG A 617 18.77 4.38 -29.13
N ASN A 618 18.16 5.26 -28.34
CA ASN A 618 17.65 6.55 -28.79
C ASN A 618 17.97 7.71 -27.82
N ASP A 619 18.78 7.47 -26.77
CA ASP A 619 19.13 8.45 -25.74
C ASP A 619 17.91 9.22 -25.19
N LEU A 620 16.96 8.44 -24.66
CA LEU A 620 15.77 8.91 -23.96
C LEU A 620 16.08 10.08 -23.01
N LYS A 621 15.29 11.15 -23.10
CA LYS A 621 15.41 12.40 -22.34
C LYS A 621 14.20 12.70 -21.45
N LEU A 622 13.00 12.22 -21.78
CA LEU A 622 11.79 12.44 -20.97
C LEU A 622 10.92 11.19 -20.95
N VAL A 623 10.37 10.86 -19.77
CA VAL A 623 9.35 9.82 -19.59
C VAL A 623 8.08 10.44 -18.99
N VAL A 624 6.92 10.10 -19.53
CA VAL A 624 5.60 10.43 -18.98
C VAL A 624 4.82 9.14 -18.69
N VAL A 625 4.11 9.09 -17.56
CA VAL A 625 3.21 7.99 -17.16
C VAL A 625 1.83 8.54 -16.82
N ASP A 626 0.79 8.11 -17.55
CA ASP A 626 -0.58 8.66 -17.52
C ASP A 626 -1.64 7.56 -17.28
N TYR A 627 -2.25 7.42 -16.10
CA TYR A 627 -1.93 8.03 -14.82
C TYR A 627 -1.48 6.98 -13.81
N MET A 628 -0.63 7.38 -12.85
CA MET A 628 0.08 6.48 -11.94
C MET A 628 -0.85 5.57 -11.13
N GLN A 629 -2.05 6.03 -10.79
CA GLN A 629 -3.06 5.20 -10.10
C GLN A 629 -3.73 4.12 -10.99
N LEU A 630 -3.42 3.96 -12.28
CA LEU A 630 -3.82 2.78 -13.07
C LEU A 630 -2.75 1.69 -13.15
N MET A 631 -1.55 1.94 -12.62
CA MET A 631 -0.51 0.92 -12.53
C MET A 631 -0.97 -0.23 -11.61
N THR A 632 -0.46 -1.43 -11.88
CA THR A 632 -0.64 -2.61 -11.01
C THR A 632 0.71 -3.21 -10.66
N SER A 633 0.87 -3.65 -9.41
CA SER A 633 2.12 -4.20 -8.89
C SER A 633 2.34 -5.69 -9.23
N GLY A 634 1.34 -6.35 -9.80
CA GLY A 634 1.31 -7.81 -10.01
C GLY A 634 1.22 -8.63 -8.72
N LYS A 635 1.29 -8.00 -7.54
CA LYS A 635 1.19 -8.63 -6.22
C LYS A 635 -0.15 -8.29 -5.57
N LYS A 636 -0.58 -9.10 -4.62
CA LYS A 636 -1.61 -8.67 -3.66
C LYS A 636 -0.97 -7.68 -2.69
N VAL A 637 -1.24 -6.40 -2.88
CA VAL A 637 -0.96 -5.34 -1.89
C VAL A 637 -2.22 -5.09 -1.08
N GLU A 638 -2.07 -4.84 0.22
CA GLU A 638 -3.20 -4.80 1.17
C GLU A 638 -3.97 -3.47 1.13
N SER A 639 -3.33 -2.39 0.65
CA SER A 639 -3.96 -1.08 0.46
C SER A 639 -3.47 -0.39 -0.81
N ARG A 640 -4.40 0.28 -1.53
CA ARG A 640 -4.11 1.10 -2.71
C ARG A 640 -3.07 2.18 -2.43
N GLN A 641 -3.09 2.75 -1.22
CA GLN A 641 -2.17 3.80 -0.79
C GLN A 641 -0.73 3.28 -0.67
N GLN A 642 -0.57 2.05 -0.20
CA GLN A 642 0.74 1.40 -0.13
C GLN A 642 1.26 1.08 -1.54
N GLU A 643 0.38 0.64 -2.44
CA GLU A 643 0.71 0.36 -3.83
C GLU A 643 1.12 1.64 -4.60
N VAL A 644 0.38 2.75 -4.44
CA VAL A 644 0.74 4.06 -5.02
C VAL A 644 2.04 4.63 -4.41
N SER A 645 2.28 4.41 -3.11
CA SER A 645 3.56 4.75 -2.47
C SER A 645 4.71 3.97 -3.09
N GLU A 646 4.50 2.67 -3.36
CA GLU A 646 5.51 1.84 -3.99
C GLU A 646 5.80 2.28 -5.43
N PHE A 647 4.77 2.58 -6.23
CA PHE A 647 4.96 3.11 -7.59
C PHE A 647 5.71 4.44 -7.59
N SER A 648 5.37 5.37 -6.70
CA SER A 648 6.05 6.65 -6.54
C SER A 648 7.55 6.45 -6.31
N ARG A 649 7.92 5.61 -5.34
CA ARG A 649 9.32 5.23 -5.06
C ARG A 649 10.00 4.56 -6.26
N GLN A 650 9.32 3.63 -6.93
CA GLN A 650 9.88 2.90 -8.07
C GLN A 650 10.10 3.82 -9.29
N LEU A 651 9.21 4.79 -9.55
CA LEU A 651 9.40 5.83 -10.58
C LEU A 651 10.55 6.77 -10.23
N LYS A 652 10.74 7.12 -8.96
CA LYS A 652 11.91 7.91 -8.52
C LYS A 652 13.23 7.15 -8.70
N LEU A 653 13.25 5.84 -8.45
CA LEU A 653 14.40 5.00 -8.74
C LEU A 653 14.67 4.89 -10.25
N LEU A 654 13.63 4.73 -11.07
CA LEU A 654 13.72 4.74 -12.53
C LEU A 654 14.31 6.05 -13.08
N ALA A 655 13.86 7.19 -12.55
CA ALA A 655 14.36 8.52 -12.95
C ALA A 655 15.86 8.65 -12.70
N LYS A 656 16.31 8.28 -11.49
CA LYS A 656 17.73 8.29 -11.12
C LYS A 656 18.56 7.33 -11.95
N GLU A 657 18.08 6.10 -12.14
CA GLU A 657 18.80 5.05 -12.88
C GLU A 657 19.03 5.38 -14.35
N LEU A 658 18.05 5.98 -15.02
CA LEU A 658 18.13 6.32 -16.44
C LEU A 658 18.72 7.72 -16.69
N GLU A 659 18.94 8.50 -15.63
CA GLU A 659 19.28 9.91 -15.67
C GLU A 659 18.32 10.69 -16.59
N VAL A 660 17.01 10.55 -16.35
CA VAL A 660 15.95 11.28 -17.07
C VAL A 660 14.90 11.84 -16.11
N PRO A 661 14.29 12.99 -16.41
CA PRO A 661 13.04 13.40 -15.78
C PRO A 661 11.91 12.39 -16.08
N VAL A 662 11.20 11.98 -15.03
CA VAL A 662 10.00 11.13 -15.09
C VAL A 662 8.81 11.94 -14.58
N VAL A 663 7.84 12.21 -15.45
CA VAL A 663 6.59 12.91 -15.14
C VAL A 663 5.49 11.89 -14.90
N ALA A 664 4.96 11.82 -13.68
CA ALA A 664 3.84 10.98 -13.31
C ALA A 664 2.57 11.82 -13.19
N ILE A 665 1.53 11.49 -13.96
CA ILE A 665 0.21 12.11 -13.79
C ILE A 665 -0.50 11.47 -12.60
N SER A 666 -1.11 12.30 -11.76
CA SER A 666 -1.85 11.88 -10.57
C SER A 666 -3.15 12.66 -10.42
N GLN A 667 -4.23 12.02 -9.96
CA GLN A 667 -5.48 12.72 -9.65
C GLN A 667 -5.43 13.34 -8.24
N LEU A 668 -6.14 14.47 -8.04
CA LEU A 668 -6.26 15.17 -6.76
C LEU A 668 -7.55 14.84 -6.01
N ASN A 669 -7.46 14.78 -4.70
CA ASN A 669 -8.59 14.58 -3.79
C ASN A 669 -9.53 15.81 -3.75
N ARG A 670 -10.72 15.63 -3.15
CA ARG A 670 -11.79 16.65 -3.10
C ARG A 670 -11.55 17.78 -2.07
N GLY A 671 -10.42 17.76 -1.35
CA GLY A 671 -10.03 18.76 -0.35
C GLY A 671 -10.06 20.24 -0.80
N PRO A 672 -9.67 20.60 -2.05
CA PRO A 672 -9.75 21.99 -2.51
C PRO A 672 -11.17 22.53 -2.57
N GLU A 673 -12.15 21.70 -2.93
CA GLU A 673 -13.53 22.10 -3.21
C GLU A 673 -14.28 22.58 -1.96
N GLN A 674 -13.82 22.15 -0.78
CA GLN A 674 -14.35 22.56 0.52
C GLN A 674 -13.73 23.88 1.02
N ARG A 675 -12.63 24.34 0.39
CA ARG A 675 -11.98 25.62 0.73
C ARG A 675 -12.60 26.78 -0.06
N THR A 676 -12.62 27.95 0.57
CA THR A 676 -13.13 29.19 -0.03
C THR A 676 -12.34 29.63 -1.27
N ASP A 677 -11.07 29.24 -1.39
CA ASP A 677 -10.20 29.60 -2.51
C ASP A 677 -10.24 28.60 -3.68
N LYS A 678 -10.74 27.37 -3.47
CA LYS A 678 -10.79 26.25 -4.43
C LYS A 678 -9.45 25.90 -5.12
N LYS A 679 -8.34 26.49 -4.68
CA LYS A 679 -7.00 26.27 -5.24
C LYS A 679 -6.40 25.00 -4.67
N PRO A 680 -5.91 24.05 -5.49
CA PRO A 680 -5.23 22.86 -5.00
C PRO A 680 -3.90 23.21 -4.35
N GLN A 681 -3.58 22.45 -3.31
CA GLN A 681 -2.37 22.50 -2.51
C GLN A 681 -1.76 21.10 -2.48
N VAL A 682 -0.49 20.98 -2.07
CA VAL A 682 0.19 19.68 -2.05
C VAL A 682 -0.47 18.71 -1.05
N SER A 683 -1.20 19.25 -0.06
CA SER A 683 -2.06 18.47 0.84
C SER A 683 -3.18 17.69 0.14
N ASP A 684 -3.56 18.07 -1.09
CA ASP A 684 -4.69 17.47 -1.80
C ASP A 684 -4.25 16.31 -2.72
N LEU A 685 -2.94 16.06 -2.83
CA LEU A 685 -2.40 14.76 -3.23
C LEU A 685 -2.50 13.72 -2.10
N ARG A 686 -2.76 14.14 -0.85
CA ARG A 686 -2.75 13.24 0.31
C ARG A 686 -4.09 12.56 0.44
N GLU A 687 -4.14 11.28 0.11
CA GLU A 687 -5.09 10.36 0.75
C GLU A 687 -4.66 9.99 2.19
N SER A 688 -3.47 10.39 2.63
CA SER A 688 -2.90 9.94 3.91
C SER A 688 -3.47 10.66 5.14
N GLY A 689 -3.41 9.91 6.24
CA GLY A 689 -3.74 10.36 7.59
C GLY A 689 -2.97 11.57 8.10
N CYS A 690 -3.53 12.16 9.15
CA CYS A 690 -2.90 13.21 9.96
C CYS A 690 -3.20 12.97 11.45
N LEU A 691 -2.47 13.65 12.33
CA LEU A 691 -2.54 13.54 13.79
C LEU A 691 -2.73 14.94 14.42
N PRO A 692 -3.55 15.15 15.46
CA PRO A 692 -3.69 16.43 16.13
C PRO A 692 -2.40 16.84 16.87
N ALA A 693 -2.24 18.14 17.17
CA ALA A 693 -1.05 18.68 17.85
C ALA A 693 -0.71 17.97 19.17
N SER A 694 -1.72 17.44 19.87
CA SER A 694 -1.63 16.75 21.15
C SER A 694 -0.98 15.37 21.09
N THR A 695 -0.89 14.76 19.89
CA THR A 695 -0.39 13.39 19.73
C THR A 695 1.08 13.29 20.11
N ARG A 696 1.40 12.33 20.97
CA ARG A 696 2.74 12.15 21.56
C ARG A 696 3.56 11.12 20.80
N ILE A 697 4.71 11.54 20.29
CA ILE A 697 5.65 10.71 19.54
C ILE A 697 6.68 10.13 20.50
N LEU A 698 6.90 8.82 20.44
CA LEU A 698 7.87 8.12 21.28
C LEU A 698 9.29 8.25 20.71
N ARG A 699 10.17 8.93 21.44
CA ARG A 699 11.56 9.18 21.04
C ARG A 699 12.44 7.95 21.30
N ALA A 700 13.37 7.70 20.39
CA ALA A 700 14.40 6.67 20.46
C ALA A 700 15.78 7.21 20.87
N ASP A 701 15.98 8.52 20.82
CA ASP A 701 17.19 9.17 21.33
C ASP A 701 17.26 9.12 22.86
N ASN A 702 16.23 9.59 23.57
CA ASN A 702 16.21 9.77 25.01
C ASN A 702 15.07 9.02 25.74
N GLY A 703 14.24 8.27 25.00
CA GLY A 703 13.18 7.41 25.53
C GLY A 703 11.89 8.12 25.98
N SER A 704 11.85 9.45 25.95
CA SER A 704 10.69 10.24 26.36
C SER A 704 9.64 10.34 25.26
N GLU A 705 8.50 10.97 25.58
CA GLU A 705 7.52 11.40 24.59
C GLU A 705 7.65 12.91 24.34
N VAL A 706 7.34 13.34 23.11
CA VAL A 706 7.24 14.75 22.70
C VAL A 706 6.01 14.91 21.80
N THR A 707 5.25 15.98 21.92
CA THR A 707 4.07 16.16 21.06
C THR A 707 4.46 16.56 19.63
N ILE A 708 3.65 16.18 18.65
CA ILE A 708 3.87 16.59 17.25
C ILE A 708 3.77 18.13 17.09
N GLY A 709 2.98 18.80 17.94
CA GLY A 709 2.97 20.27 18.03
C GLY A 709 4.30 20.86 18.51
N GLU A 710 4.86 20.34 19.61
CA GLU A 710 6.18 20.79 20.13
C GLU A 710 7.31 20.56 19.12
N LEU A 711 7.27 19.45 18.35
CA LEU A 711 8.23 19.21 17.26
C LEU A 711 8.10 20.22 16.12
N LEU A 712 6.88 20.64 15.77
CA LEU A 712 6.68 21.70 14.77
C LEU A 712 7.21 23.05 15.26
N GLU A 713 6.92 23.43 16.51
CA GLU A 713 7.33 24.71 17.09
C GLU A 713 8.85 24.81 17.31
N SER A 714 9.49 23.71 17.72
CA SER A 714 10.94 23.65 17.94
C SER A 714 11.74 23.46 16.66
N GLY A 715 11.15 22.81 15.63
CA GLY A 715 11.86 22.38 14.43
C GLY A 715 12.87 21.24 14.67
N GLU A 716 12.79 20.56 15.83
CA GLU A 716 13.68 19.46 16.18
C GLU A 716 13.45 18.23 15.28
N GLN A 717 14.53 17.51 14.96
CA GLN A 717 14.51 16.28 14.16
C GLN A 717 14.99 15.08 14.99
N PRO A 718 14.19 14.61 15.96
CA PRO A 718 14.61 13.59 16.91
C PRO A 718 14.76 12.21 16.25
N LEU A 719 15.45 11.29 16.93
CA LEU A 719 15.28 9.87 16.65
C LEU A 719 13.97 9.41 17.27
N VAL A 720 13.13 8.71 16.51
CA VAL A 720 11.85 8.14 16.95
C VAL A 720 11.86 6.63 16.77
N TRP A 721 11.05 5.92 17.57
CA TRP A 721 10.86 4.49 17.37
C TRP A 721 9.89 4.23 16.23
N SER A 722 10.25 3.30 15.35
CA SER A 722 9.45 2.79 14.26
C SER A 722 9.56 1.27 14.14
N LEU A 723 8.73 0.67 13.29
CA LEU A 723 8.72 -0.77 13.00
C LEU A 723 9.41 -1.06 11.66
N ASP A 724 10.28 -2.08 11.63
CA ASP A 724 10.82 -2.64 10.38
C ASP A 724 9.80 -3.56 9.68
N GLU A 725 10.15 -4.09 8.50
CA GLU A 725 9.32 -5.04 7.73
C GLU A 725 8.97 -6.33 8.49
N ARG A 726 9.70 -6.65 9.57
CA ARG A 726 9.44 -7.79 10.46
C ARG A 726 8.73 -7.37 11.75
N LEU A 727 8.20 -6.15 11.81
CA LEU A 727 7.53 -5.55 12.95
C LEU A 727 8.41 -5.52 14.23
N ARG A 728 9.70 -5.26 14.06
CA ARG A 728 10.66 -5.05 15.15
C ARG A 728 10.98 -3.57 15.34
N MET A 729 11.26 -3.18 16.58
CA MET A 729 11.53 -1.80 16.96
C MET A 729 12.89 -1.35 16.45
N VAL A 730 12.92 -0.32 15.59
CA VAL A 730 14.12 0.30 15.05
C VAL A 730 14.05 1.82 15.19
N ALA A 731 15.19 2.46 15.46
CA ALA A 731 15.26 3.91 15.55
C ALA A 731 15.44 4.53 14.16
N ARG A 732 14.69 5.60 13.88
CA ARG A 732 14.79 6.37 12.63
C ARG A 732 14.66 7.87 12.91
N PRO A 733 15.32 8.74 12.14
CA PRO A 733 15.16 10.18 12.30
C PRO A 733 13.78 10.62 11.81
N MET A 734 13.08 11.44 12.60
CA MET A 734 11.93 12.20 12.12
C MET A 734 12.43 13.49 11.48
N VAL A 735 12.58 13.48 10.15
CA VAL A 735 13.25 14.55 9.39
C VAL A 735 12.39 15.79 9.14
N LYS A 736 11.07 15.70 9.32
CA LYS A 736 10.15 16.82 9.13
C LYS A 736 8.83 16.59 9.87
N VAL A 737 8.30 17.65 10.48
CA VAL A 737 6.91 17.78 10.89
C VAL A 737 6.30 18.98 10.19
N PHE A 738 5.03 18.92 9.79
CA PHE A 738 4.34 20.03 9.11
C PHE A 738 2.82 20.03 9.35
N PRO A 739 2.16 21.19 9.28
CA PRO A 739 0.70 21.28 9.32
C PRO A 739 0.05 20.68 8.07
N SER A 740 -1.10 20.04 8.27
CA SER A 740 -1.90 19.34 7.26
C SER A 740 -3.33 19.88 7.16
N GLY A 741 -3.55 21.11 7.65
CA GLY A 741 -4.83 21.80 7.64
C GLY A 741 -5.73 21.39 8.82
N ARG A 742 -7.03 21.65 8.69
CA ARG A 742 -8.04 21.29 9.68
C ARG A 742 -8.86 20.11 9.16
N LYS A 743 -9.04 19.07 9.97
CA LYS A 743 -9.74 17.82 9.58
C LYS A 743 -10.53 17.24 10.76
N GLU A 744 -11.53 16.41 10.47
CA GLU A 744 -12.22 15.63 11.52
C GLU A 744 -11.26 14.62 12.15
N VAL A 745 -11.16 14.67 13.48
CA VAL A 745 -10.30 13.79 14.29
C VAL A 745 -11.18 12.85 15.12
N PHE A 746 -10.77 11.59 15.19
CA PHE A 746 -11.42 10.54 15.96
C PHE A 746 -10.50 10.10 17.10
N ARG A 747 -11.08 9.92 18.29
CA ARG A 747 -10.45 9.26 19.42
C ARG A 747 -10.67 7.76 19.33
N VAL A 748 -9.59 7.00 19.34
CA VAL A 748 -9.59 5.55 19.32
C VAL A 748 -9.08 5.05 20.66
N ARG A 749 -9.92 4.35 21.43
CA ARG A 749 -9.53 3.73 22.70
C ARG A 749 -9.35 2.24 22.55
N MET A 750 -8.23 1.74 23.08
CA MET A 750 -7.83 0.35 22.98
C MET A 750 -8.14 -0.45 24.26
N ALA A 751 -8.14 -1.77 24.15
CA ALA A 751 -8.41 -2.68 25.24
C ALA A 751 -7.37 -2.58 26.35
N SER A 752 -6.10 -2.31 26.03
CA SER A 752 -5.04 -1.97 27.01
C SER A 752 -5.37 -0.75 27.89
N GLY A 753 -6.23 0.15 27.39
CA GLY A 753 -6.45 1.47 27.96
C GLY A 753 -5.69 2.60 27.25
N ARG A 754 -4.79 2.30 26.30
CA ARG A 754 -4.20 3.30 25.38
C ARG A 754 -5.29 4.06 24.63
N VAL A 755 -4.99 5.31 24.27
CA VAL A 755 -5.86 6.20 23.50
C VAL A 755 -4.98 6.93 22.50
N VAL A 756 -5.37 6.91 21.22
CA VAL A 756 -4.74 7.68 20.15
C VAL A 756 -5.82 8.51 19.46
N GLU A 757 -5.46 9.72 19.02
CA GLU A 757 -6.36 10.62 18.29
C GLU A 757 -5.79 10.79 16.87
N ALA A 758 -6.60 10.58 15.83
CA ALA A 758 -6.15 10.58 14.43
C ALA A 758 -7.31 10.89 13.46
N THR A 759 -7.01 11.29 12.22
CA THR A 759 -8.05 11.50 11.20
C THR A 759 -8.63 10.17 10.68
N GLY A 760 -9.85 10.20 10.13
CA GLY A 760 -10.51 8.98 9.63
C GLY A 760 -9.72 8.23 8.54
N ASN A 761 -8.96 8.96 7.71
CA ASN A 761 -8.08 8.36 6.70
C ASN A 761 -6.69 7.95 7.24
N HIS A 762 -6.48 7.91 8.56
CA HIS A 762 -5.17 7.58 9.13
C HIS A 762 -4.91 6.07 9.18
N PRO A 763 -3.85 5.54 8.54
CA PRO A 763 -3.58 4.11 8.54
C PRO A 763 -2.99 3.61 9.86
N PHE A 764 -3.56 2.53 10.38
CA PHE A 764 -3.03 1.78 11.53
C PHE A 764 -2.58 0.40 11.08
N MET A 765 -1.45 -0.08 11.61
CA MET A 765 -0.94 -1.42 11.27
C MET A 765 -1.84 -2.49 11.90
N THR A 766 -2.40 -3.36 11.07
CA THR A 766 -3.17 -4.55 11.45
C THR A 766 -2.41 -5.82 11.06
N LEU A 767 -3.02 -7.02 11.16
CA LEU A 767 -2.39 -8.22 10.58
C LEU A 767 -2.38 -8.17 9.05
N ASP A 768 -3.47 -7.65 8.47
CA ASP A 768 -3.72 -7.57 7.04
C ASP A 768 -3.27 -6.18 6.51
N GLY A 769 -2.13 -5.70 7.00
CA GLY A 769 -1.49 -4.45 6.57
C GLY A 769 -2.00 -3.16 7.23
N TRP A 770 -1.66 -2.02 6.62
CA TRP A 770 -2.01 -0.67 7.08
C TRP A 770 -3.42 -0.28 6.62
N ILE A 771 -4.38 -0.28 7.56
CA ILE A 771 -5.80 -0.03 7.28
C ILE A 771 -6.21 1.37 7.79
N PRO A 772 -6.88 2.21 6.98
CA PRO A 772 -7.40 3.50 7.42
C PRO A 772 -8.46 3.38 8.52
N LEU A 773 -8.41 4.27 9.52
CA LEU A 773 -9.32 4.26 10.68
C LEU A 773 -10.82 4.23 10.31
N ALA A 774 -11.23 4.86 9.21
CA ALA A 774 -12.61 4.90 8.74
C ALA A 774 -13.13 3.55 8.22
N GLU A 775 -12.24 2.63 7.86
CA GLU A 775 -12.58 1.24 7.51
C GLU A 775 -12.58 0.32 8.74
N MET A 776 -11.96 0.76 9.84
CA MET A 776 -11.85 -0.02 11.07
C MET A 776 -13.12 0.04 11.91
N SER A 777 -13.38 -1.06 12.61
CA SER A 777 -14.50 -1.25 13.52
C SER A 777 -14.05 -1.60 14.94
N VAL A 778 -14.96 -1.39 15.90
CA VAL A 778 -14.76 -1.88 17.27
C VAL A 778 -14.60 -3.41 17.24
N ASN A 779 -13.58 -3.90 17.95
CA ASN A 779 -13.01 -5.25 17.98
C ASN A 779 -11.89 -5.57 16.99
N ASP A 780 -11.57 -4.69 16.04
CA ASP A 780 -10.37 -4.85 15.21
C ASP A 780 -9.11 -4.64 16.04
N ARG A 781 -7.96 -5.09 15.53
CA ARG A 781 -6.69 -5.10 16.27
C ARG A 781 -5.60 -4.33 15.54
N VAL A 782 -4.92 -3.46 16.27
CA VAL A 782 -3.81 -2.63 15.80
C VAL A 782 -2.51 -2.99 16.51
N ALA A 783 -1.38 -2.67 15.87
CA ALA A 783 -0.06 -2.83 16.45
C ALA A 783 0.23 -1.76 17.51
N ALA A 784 0.51 -2.19 18.73
CA ALA A 784 1.11 -1.39 19.80
C ALA A 784 2.47 -1.99 20.16
N PRO A 785 3.47 -1.24 20.69
CA PRO A 785 4.69 -1.85 21.20
C PRO A 785 4.41 -2.79 22.38
N ARG A 786 4.93 -4.02 22.30
CA ARG A 786 4.99 -4.97 23.41
C ARG A 786 6.20 -4.73 24.30
N TRP A 787 7.29 -4.28 23.68
CA TRP A 787 8.57 -3.97 24.30
C TRP A 787 9.12 -2.69 23.68
N THR A 788 9.86 -1.92 24.46
CA THR A 788 10.61 -0.75 23.99
C THR A 788 12.08 -0.95 24.34
N PRO A 789 13.02 -0.80 23.38
CA PRO A 789 14.45 -0.89 23.69
C PRO A 789 14.92 0.24 24.63
N GLU A 790 16.12 0.09 25.17
CA GLU A 790 16.82 1.21 25.83
C GLU A 790 17.09 2.32 24.77
N PRO A 791 16.88 3.61 25.10
CA PRO A 791 17.18 4.71 24.19
C PRO A 791 18.68 4.81 23.89
N HIS A 792 19.01 5.48 22.79
CA HIS A 792 20.40 5.58 22.30
C HIS A 792 21.29 6.41 23.24
N GLU A 793 20.70 7.41 23.89
CA GLU A 793 21.34 8.29 24.86
C GLU A 793 20.67 8.05 26.22
N THR A 794 21.46 7.56 27.17
CA THR A 794 21.05 7.42 28.57
C THR A 794 21.78 8.42 29.47
N THR A 795 21.05 9.02 30.39
CA THR A 795 21.56 9.93 31.41
C THR A 795 21.39 9.28 32.77
N VAL A 796 22.45 9.16 33.56
CA VAL A 796 22.37 8.63 34.93
C VAL A 796 21.94 9.70 35.93
N MET A 797 21.16 9.29 36.93
CA MET A 797 20.77 10.11 38.09
C MET A 797 21.33 9.47 39.37
N ALA A 798 21.54 10.23 40.45
CA ALA A 798 21.99 9.62 41.70
C ALA A 798 20.86 8.73 42.29
N GLU A 799 21.21 7.58 42.87
CA GLU A 799 20.22 6.63 43.42
C GLU A 799 19.31 7.29 44.45
N GLN A 800 19.85 8.19 45.28
CA GLN A 800 19.11 8.93 46.30
C GLN A 800 18.09 9.90 45.68
N GLU A 801 18.40 10.50 44.53
CA GLU A 801 17.45 11.31 43.77
C GLU A 801 16.31 10.44 43.20
N ILE A 802 16.64 9.28 42.64
CA ILE A 802 15.66 8.32 42.09
C ILE A 802 14.69 7.83 43.18
N VAL A 803 15.24 7.39 44.32
CA VAL A 803 14.48 6.93 45.49
C VAL A 803 13.57 8.04 46.01
N LEU A 804 14.11 9.25 46.24
CA LEU A 804 13.29 10.36 46.73
C LEU A 804 12.21 10.75 45.71
N LEU A 805 12.52 10.73 44.41
CA LEU A 805 11.57 11.08 43.35
C LEU A 805 10.37 10.13 43.36
N ALA A 806 10.63 8.82 43.40
CA ALA A 806 9.61 7.78 43.42
C ALA A 806 8.67 7.92 44.63
N HIS A 807 9.23 8.06 45.84
CA HIS A 807 8.44 8.26 47.06
C HIS A 807 7.71 9.61 47.08
N MET A 808 8.29 10.67 46.49
CA MET A 808 7.62 11.97 46.40
C MET A 808 6.50 12.00 45.35
N ILE A 809 6.57 11.18 44.30
CA ILE A 809 5.50 11.00 43.31
C ILE A 809 4.32 10.23 43.90
N GLY A 810 4.55 9.20 44.71
CA GLY A 810 3.50 8.53 45.50
C GLY A 810 3.00 9.37 46.68
N ASP A 811 3.33 8.93 47.90
CA ASP A 811 2.79 9.51 49.15
C ASP A 811 3.36 10.91 49.53
N GLY A 812 4.28 11.46 48.74
CA GLY A 812 4.85 12.79 48.97
C GLY A 812 3.86 13.95 48.79
N SER A 813 3.96 14.94 49.68
CA SER A 813 3.25 16.21 49.63
C SER A 813 4.24 17.39 49.56
N CYS A 814 4.19 18.12 48.45
CA CYS A 814 5.05 19.27 48.12
C CYS A 814 4.22 20.54 47.82
N VAL A 815 3.03 20.66 48.39
CA VAL A 815 2.04 21.72 48.08
C VAL A 815 2.56 23.11 48.48
N LYS A 816 2.30 24.13 47.64
CA LYS A 816 2.69 25.53 47.89
C LYS A 816 2.22 26.00 49.27
N ARG A 817 3.11 26.71 49.99
CA ARG A 817 2.90 27.24 51.36
C ARG A 817 2.72 26.18 52.46
N GLN A 818 3.07 24.92 52.22
CA GLN A 818 3.15 23.89 53.26
C GLN A 818 4.59 23.31 53.35
N PRO A 819 5.01 22.78 54.51
CA PRO A 819 6.25 22.02 54.60
C PRO A 819 6.21 20.80 53.68
N ILE A 820 7.33 20.44 53.05
CA ILE A 820 7.44 19.18 52.33
C ILE A 820 7.27 18.04 53.34
N ARG A 821 6.43 17.07 53.00
CA ARG A 821 6.16 15.89 53.84
C ARG A 821 6.14 14.61 53.01
N TYR A 822 6.56 13.52 53.63
CA TYR A 822 6.32 12.16 53.18
C TYR A 822 5.58 11.41 54.31
N ALA A 823 4.67 10.50 54.00
CA ALA A 823 3.92 9.73 55.00
C ALA A 823 3.92 8.25 54.64
N SER A 824 4.22 7.39 55.61
CA SER A 824 4.24 5.93 55.44
C SER A 824 3.94 5.22 56.76
N ILE A 825 3.39 4.02 56.68
CA ILE A 825 3.27 3.05 57.80
C ILE A 825 4.44 2.05 57.82
N ASP A 826 5.18 1.97 56.72
CA ASP A 826 6.30 1.06 56.48
C ASP A 826 7.61 1.77 56.86
N GLU A 827 8.38 1.17 57.76
CA GLU A 827 9.66 1.70 58.27
C GLU A 827 10.80 1.66 57.25
N GLU A 828 10.81 0.69 56.32
CA GLU A 828 11.83 0.62 55.27
C GLU A 828 11.63 1.74 54.24
N ASN A 829 10.39 2.14 53.98
CA ASN A 829 10.06 3.33 53.20
C ASN A 829 10.48 4.63 53.92
N LEU A 830 10.26 4.71 55.24
CA LEU A 830 10.67 5.88 56.04
C LEU A 830 12.20 6.00 56.11
N ALA A 831 12.92 4.89 56.24
CA ALA A 831 14.38 4.84 56.18
C ALA A 831 14.90 5.28 54.81
N ALA A 832 14.41 4.69 53.72
CA ALA A 832 14.83 5.03 52.35
C ALA A 832 14.63 6.53 52.03
N VAL A 833 13.48 7.10 52.39
CA VAL A 833 13.23 8.55 52.23
C VAL A 833 14.12 9.39 53.14
N SER A 834 14.49 8.88 54.32
CA SER A 834 15.36 9.61 55.25
C SER A 834 16.80 9.68 54.73
N ASP A 835 17.35 8.56 54.28
CA ASP A 835 18.70 8.49 53.71
C ASP A 835 18.77 9.29 52.40
N ALA A 836 17.73 9.19 51.57
CA ALA A 836 17.63 9.98 50.35
C ALA A 836 17.51 11.50 50.62
N ALA A 837 16.81 11.93 51.67
CA ALA A 837 16.75 13.33 52.05
C ALA A 837 18.09 13.87 52.61
N ASN A 838 18.85 13.03 53.33
CA ASN A 838 20.17 13.38 53.84
C ASN A 838 21.17 13.72 52.71
N PHE A 839 21.04 13.10 51.53
CA PHE A 839 21.82 13.45 50.32
C PHE A 839 21.62 14.91 49.88
N PHE A 840 20.39 15.44 50.00
CA PHE A 840 20.09 16.87 49.75
C PHE A 840 20.52 17.79 50.92
N GLY A 841 21.23 17.27 51.92
CA GLY A 841 21.56 17.95 53.16
C GLY A 841 20.33 18.22 54.06
N VAL A 842 19.19 17.58 53.80
CA VAL A 842 17.95 17.78 54.55
C VAL A 842 17.79 16.67 55.58
N THR A 843 18.00 16.99 56.86
CA THR A 843 17.70 16.07 57.97
C THR A 843 16.17 15.95 58.15
N PRO A 844 15.57 14.76 57.99
CA PRO A 844 14.14 14.56 58.23
C PRO A 844 13.78 14.76 59.70
N ILE A 845 12.57 15.26 59.95
CA ILE A 845 11.96 15.27 61.29
C ILE A 845 10.76 14.33 61.27
N ARG A 846 10.83 13.26 62.07
CA ARG A 846 9.76 12.29 62.27
C ARG A 846 8.69 12.88 63.20
N ASP A 847 7.49 13.10 62.67
CA ASP A 847 6.29 13.45 63.44
C ASP A 847 5.44 12.19 63.66
N GLU A 848 5.18 11.83 64.92
CA GLU A 848 4.27 10.75 65.29
C GLU A 848 2.97 11.30 65.84
N TYR A 849 1.88 11.13 65.10
CA TYR A 849 0.54 11.56 65.49
C TYR A 849 -0.33 10.35 65.81
N ALA A 850 -0.57 10.09 67.10
CA ALA A 850 -1.35 8.93 67.57
C ALA A 850 -2.75 8.78 66.93
N ALA A 851 -3.36 9.88 66.48
CA ALA A 851 -4.65 9.88 65.79
C ALA A 851 -4.56 9.52 64.29
N ALA A 852 -3.40 9.71 63.64
CA ALA A 852 -3.25 9.62 62.19
C ALA A 852 -3.00 8.19 61.68
N ARG A 853 -2.54 7.27 62.55
CA ARG A 853 -2.15 5.88 62.22
C ARG A 853 -1.09 5.76 61.11
N VAL A 854 -0.32 6.82 60.87
CA VAL A 854 0.75 6.90 59.87
C VAL A 854 1.86 7.80 60.40
N THR A 855 3.11 7.41 60.16
CA THR A 855 4.28 8.23 60.51
C THR A 855 4.53 9.24 59.40
N THR A 856 4.81 10.49 59.75
CA THR A 856 5.09 11.54 58.77
C THR A 856 6.52 12.07 58.93
N LEU A 857 7.29 12.10 57.85
CA LEU A 857 8.56 12.82 57.78
C LEU A 857 8.30 14.23 57.27
N ARG A 858 8.61 15.25 58.07
CA ARG A 858 8.81 16.62 57.58
C ARG A 858 10.24 16.75 57.06
N LEU A 859 10.39 17.35 55.88
CA LEU A 859 11.68 17.59 55.24
C LEU A 859 11.98 19.11 55.27
N PRO A 860 12.49 19.65 56.39
CA PRO A 860 12.76 21.08 56.55
C PRO A 860 13.94 21.54 55.66
N ALA A 861 14.06 22.85 55.43
CA ALA A 861 15.30 23.37 54.84
C ALA A 861 16.43 23.31 55.90
N PRO A 862 17.69 23.01 55.52
CA PRO A 862 18.82 22.98 56.46
C PRO A 862 19.29 24.37 56.90
N TYR A 863 18.69 25.43 56.35
CA TYR A 863 18.96 26.82 56.65
C TYR A 863 17.66 27.62 56.72
N GLN A 864 17.72 28.81 57.36
CA GLN A 864 16.61 29.75 57.34
C GLN A 864 16.31 30.22 55.91
N LEU A 865 15.03 30.13 55.53
CA LEU A 865 14.55 30.58 54.23
C LEU A 865 14.47 32.12 54.23
N THR A 866 15.15 32.74 53.26
CA THR A 866 15.19 34.18 53.02
C THR A 866 14.89 34.44 51.54
N HIS A 867 14.79 35.71 51.11
CA HIS A 867 14.56 36.03 49.70
C HIS A 867 15.61 35.33 48.80
N GLY A 868 15.14 34.58 47.79
CA GLY A 868 16.00 33.80 46.89
C GLY A 868 16.54 32.46 47.44
N LYS A 869 16.33 32.12 48.72
CA LYS A 869 16.71 30.82 49.29
C LYS A 869 15.48 29.92 49.47
N ARG A 870 15.52 28.73 48.86
CA ARG A 870 14.46 27.72 48.86
C ARG A 870 14.97 26.44 49.51
N ASN A 871 14.07 25.57 50.00
CA ASN A 871 14.48 24.22 50.44
C ASN A 871 15.11 23.45 49.25
N PRO A 872 16.24 22.73 49.41
CA PRO A 872 16.92 22.04 48.31
C PRO A 872 16.01 21.07 47.54
N ILE A 873 15.29 20.19 48.25
CA ILE A 873 14.33 19.24 47.67
C ILE A 873 13.18 20.01 46.97
N ALA A 874 12.71 21.11 47.55
CA ALA A 874 11.68 21.94 46.91
C ALA A 874 12.16 22.65 45.63
N ALA A 875 13.46 22.94 45.51
CA ALA A 875 14.04 23.56 44.31
C ALA A 875 14.27 22.51 43.21
N TRP A 876 14.80 21.35 43.58
CA TRP A 876 14.97 20.19 42.70
C TRP A 876 13.62 19.70 42.13
N LEU A 877 12.61 19.50 42.98
CA LEU A 877 11.25 19.16 42.52
C LEU A 877 10.60 20.25 41.66
N ASP A 878 11.03 21.52 41.74
CA ASP A 878 10.55 22.60 40.88
C ASP A 878 11.17 22.50 39.48
N GLY A 879 12.47 22.19 39.41
CA GLY A 879 13.18 21.93 38.15
C GLY A 879 12.63 20.71 37.40
N LEU A 880 12.10 19.72 38.13
CA LEU A 880 11.37 18.57 37.57
C LEU A 880 9.88 18.86 37.28
N GLY A 881 9.38 20.07 37.53
CA GLY A 881 7.99 20.46 37.32
C GLY A 881 6.96 19.87 38.30
N LEU A 882 7.40 19.17 39.35
CA LEU A 882 6.54 18.45 40.29
C LEU A 882 6.15 19.26 41.54
N PHE A 883 6.87 20.34 41.86
CA PHE A 883 6.60 21.09 43.08
C PHE A 883 5.25 21.83 43.03
N GLY A 884 4.46 21.68 44.09
CA GLY A 884 3.16 22.32 44.22
C GLY A 884 1.99 21.58 43.59
N LEU A 885 2.24 20.49 42.85
CA LEU A 885 1.22 19.67 42.20
C LEU A 885 0.39 18.84 43.20
N ARG A 886 -0.84 18.52 42.80
CA ARG A 886 -1.74 17.56 43.47
C ARG A 886 -1.59 16.16 42.88
N SER A 887 -2.08 15.13 43.58
CA SER A 887 -2.00 13.72 43.17
C SER A 887 -2.61 13.38 41.80
N TYR A 888 -3.48 14.24 41.26
CA TYR A 888 -4.09 14.09 39.93
C TYR A 888 -3.35 14.86 38.83
N GLU A 889 -2.32 15.64 39.19
CA GLU A 889 -1.49 16.47 38.31
C GLU A 889 -0.06 15.92 38.17
N LYS A 890 0.38 15.06 39.11
CA LYS A 890 1.69 14.39 39.08
C LYS A 890 1.88 13.55 37.81
N PHE A 891 3.12 13.44 37.37
CA PHE A 891 3.58 12.70 36.18
C PHE A 891 5.02 12.20 36.43
N VAL A 892 5.57 11.38 35.54
CA VAL A 892 7.00 11.01 35.54
C VAL A 892 7.80 12.07 34.78
N PRO A 893 8.82 12.71 35.39
CA PRO A 893 9.65 13.71 34.70
C PRO A 893 10.42 13.10 33.52
N THR A 894 10.61 13.89 32.46
CA THR A 894 11.30 13.50 31.22
C THR A 894 12.64 12.81 31.47
N ALA A 895 13.44 13.33 32.42
CA ALA A 895 14.74 12.78 32.79
C ALA A 895 14.71 11.32 33.28
N VAL A 896 13.57 10.80 33.76
CA VAL A 896 13.41 9.40 34.19
C VAL A 896 13.33 8.45 33.00
N PHE A 897 12.77 8.88 31.87
CA PHE A 897 12.68 8.06 30.66
C PHE A 897 14.04 7.82 30.00
N SER A 898 14.95 8.78 30.18
CA SER A 898 16.34 8.74 29.72
C SER A 898 17.28 7.98 30.66
N LEU A 899 16.77 7.43 31.78
CA LEU A 899 17.59 6.56 32.64
C LEU A 899 17.89 5.21 31.95
N PRO A 900 19.05 4.60 32.24
CA PRO A 900 19.30 3.20 31.87
C PRO A 900 18.32 2.24 32.58
N ASN A 901 18.14 1.04 32.04
CA ASN A 901 17.10 0.12 32.50
C ASN A 901 17.20 -0.30 33.98
N ASP A 902 18.40 -0.36 34.55
CA ASP A 902 18.62 -0.63 35.98
C ASP A 902 18.11 0.50 36.87
N GLN A 903 18.35 1.75 36.49
CA GLN A 903 17.86 2.93 37.20
C GLN A 903 16.33 3.13 37.05
N ILE A 904 15.74 2.76 35.91
CA ILE A 904 14.28 2.68 35.78
C ILE A 904 13.71 1.57 36.67
N ALA A 905 14.40 0.43 36.79
CA ALA A 905 13.97 -0.64 37.70
C ALA A 905 13.98 -0.15 39.16
N LEU A 906 15.03 0.56 39.59
CA LEU A 906 15.09 1.19 40.91
C LEU A 906 13.96 2.22 41.12
N PHE A 907 13.68 3.07 40.13
CA PHE A 907 12.57 4.03 40.19
C PHE A 907 11.23 3.32 40.39
N LEU A 908 10.93 2.31 39.57
CA LEU A 908 9.68 1.54 39.66
C LEU A 908 9.59 0.72 40.96
N HIS A 909 10.71 0.17 41.44
CA HIS A 909 10.80 -0.59 42.70
C HIS A 909 10.33 0.22 43.91
N HIS A 910 10.78 1.47 44.00
CA HIS A 910 10.36 2.41 45.05
C HIS A 910 8.98 3.02 44.78
N LEU A 911 8.63 3.32 43.53
CA LEU A 911 7.32 3.88 43.19
C LEU A 911 6.20 2.90 43.54
N TRP A 912 6.40 1.60 43.27
CA TRP A 912 5.41 0.57 43.59
C TRP A 912 5.25 0.31 45.10
N ALA A 913 6.20 0.73 45.95
CA ALA A 913 6.06 0.63 47.40
C ALA A 913 5.01 1.61 47.97
N THR A 914 4.68 2.67 47.23
CA THR A 914 3.71 3.72 47.62
C THR A 914 2.25 3.31 47.33
N ASP A 915 1.70 3.63 46.16
CA ASP A 915 0.34 3.28 45.72
C ASP A 915 0.25 1.91 45.01
N GLY A 916 1.33 1.12 45.00
CA GLY A 916 1.38 -0.19 44.34
C GLY A 916 0.91 -1.35 45.22
N SER A 917 -0.11 -2.06 44.75
CA SER A 917 -0.67 -3.25 45.41
C SER A 917 -0.08 -4.53 44.84
N VAL A 918 0.46 -5.38 45.70
CA VAL A 918 0.74 -6.81 45.43
C VAL A 918 0.04 -7.68 46.46
N ARG A 919 -0.72 -8.70 46.01
CA ARG A 919 -1.26 -9.74 46.89
C ARG A 919 -1.66 -10.99 46.12
N TRP A 920 -1.70 -12.10 46.83
CA TRP A 920 -2.38 -13.31 46.37
C TRP A 920 -3.87 -13.29 46.74
N ASP A 921 -4.74 -13.72 45.82
CA ASP A 921 -6.15 -13.94 46.06
C ASP A 921 -6.44 -15.43 46.25
N GLU A 922 -6.46 -15.89 47.50
CA GLU A 922 -6.66 -17.31 47.85
C GLU A 922 -7.99 -17.88 47.32
N LYS A 923 -9.03 -17.04 47.13
CA LYS A 923 -10.33 -17.51 46.64
C LYS A 923 -10.36 -17.71 45.13
N ALA A 924 -9.62 -16.90 44.40
CA ALA A 924 -9.55 -16.94 42.94
C ALA A 924 -8.31 -17.67 42.41
N GLY A 925 -7.32 -17.98 43.26
CA GLY A 925 -6.08 -18.65 42.87
C GLY A 925 -5.18 -17.80 41.97
N ILE A 926 -5.25 -16.47 42.06
CA ILE A 926 -4.55 -15.52 41.18
C ILE A 926 -3.79 -14.46 41.96
N ALA A 927 -2.66 -14.03 41.41
CA ALA A 927 -1.96 -12.83 41.87
C ALA A 927 -2.68 -11.56 41.37
N ARG A 928 -2.88 -10.59 42.27
CA ARG A 928 -3.35 -9.23 41.95
C ARG A 928 -2.21 -8.25 42.14
N LEU A 929 -1.70 -7.73 41.02
CA LEU A 929 -0.59 -6.78 40.96
C LEU A 929 -1.04 -5.55 40.15
N TYR A 930 -1.11 -4.38 40.79
CA TYR A 930 -1.46 -3.12 40.12
C TYR A 930 -0.88 -1.90 40.85
N TYR A 931 -0.62 -0.82 40.12
CA TYR A 931 -0.33 0.51 40.65
C TYR A 931 -1.56 1.40 40.50
N ALA A 932 -1.94 2.16 41.54
CA ALA A 932 -3.13 3.01 41.54
C ALA A 932 -2.75 4.49 41.54
N THR A 933 -3.41 5.32 40.71
CA THR A 933 -3.18 6.77 40.74
C THR A 933 -4.40 7.57 40.27
N THR A 934 -4.59 8.76 40.83
CA THR A 934 -5.61 9.72 40.36
C THR A 934 -5.17 10.53 39.14
N SER A 935 -3.90 10.44 38.73
CA SER A 935 -3.38 11.09 37.51
C SER A 935 -3.41 10.10 36.35
N ARG A 936 -4.08 10.47 35.24
CA ARG A 936 -4.07 9.65 34.02
C ARG A 936 -2.69 9.61 33.40
N ARG A 937 -2.00 10.75 33.33
CA ARG A 937 -0.64 10.86 32.77
C ARG A 937 0.33 9.94 33.51
N LEU A 938 0.38 9.97 34.84
CA LEU A 938 1.22 9.08 35.63
C LEU A 938 0.92 7.58 35.39
N ALA A 939 -0.35 7.22 35.13
CA ALA A 939 -0.69 5.84 34.79
C ALA A 939 -0.14 5.41 33.42
N ASP A 940 -0.17 6.31 32.44
CA ASP A 940 0.38 6.05 31.10
C ASP A 940 1.91 6.05 31.11
N ASP A 941 2.53 7.02 31.81
CA ASP A 941 3.98 7.10 32.02
C ASP A 941 4.52 5.79 32.64
N VAL A 942 3.88 5.29 33.70
CA VAL A 942 4.26 4.02 34.34
C VAL A 942 4.04 2.83 33.42
N ALA A 943 2.94 2.81 32.63
CA ALA A 943 2.71 1.76 31.65
C ALA A 943 3.78 1.74 30.54
N GLN A 944 4.27 2.90 30.10
CA GLN A 944 5.37 3.05 29.15
C GLN A 944 6.71 2.57 29.72
N LEU A 945 7.05 2.95 30.97
CA LEU A 945 8.27 2.47 31.62
C LEU A 945 8.30 0.94 31.80
N LEU A 946 7.15 0.30 32.02
CA LEU A 946 7.06 -1.16 32.10
C LEU A 946 7.38 -1.87 30.77
N LEU A 947 7.12 -1.23 29.61
CA LEU A 947 7.46 -1.80 28.30
C LEU A 947 8.97 -1.97 28.11
N ARG A 948 9.82 -1.18 28.78
CA ARG A 948 11.30 -1.32 28.75
C ARG A 948 11.78 -2.70 29.19
N PHE A 949 11.02 -3.35 30.08
CA PHE A 949 11.31 -4.68 30.61
C PHE A 949 10.57 -5.81 29.89
N GLY A 950 9.77 -5.47 28.87
CA GLY A 950 8.84 -6.37 28.19
C GLY A 950 7.60 -6.71 29.04
N ILE A 951 7.26 -5.87 30.02
CA ILE A 951 6.13 -6.09 30.93
C ILE A 951 4.92 -5.35 30.38
N TYR A 952 3.96 -6.09 29.84
CA TYR A 952 2.71 -5.52 29.37
C TYR A 952 1.74 -5.27 30.54
N ALA A 953 1.22 -4.05 30.64
CA ALA A 953 0.25 -3.63 31.65
C ALA A 953 -1.03 -3.05 31.02
N ARG A 954 -2.13 -3.10 31.76
CA ARG A 954 -3.44 -2.59 31.35
C ARG A 954 -3.90 -1.46 32.27
N THR A 955 -4.19 -0.28 31.73
CA THR A 955 -4.69 0.87 32.47
C THR A 955 -6.22 0.83 32.55
N VAL A 956 -6.76 0.63 33.76
CA VAL A 956 -8.20 0.47 34.01
C VAL A 956 -8.74 1.61 34.87
N ARG A 957 -9.77 2.32 34.39
CA ARG A 957 -10.51 3.31 35.19
C ARG A 957 -11.35 2.59 36.24
N THR A 958 -11.19 2.97 37.50
CA THR A 958 -11.95 2.48 38.65
C THR A 958 -12.63 3.66 39.35
N GLU A 959 -13.92 3.52 39.64
CA GLU A 959 -14.69 4.55 40.33
C GLU A 959 -15.24 4.01 41.65
N LYS A 960 -15.22 4.85 42.68
CA LYS A 960 -15.71 4.54 44.02
C LYS A 960 -16.54 5.73 44.51
N ALA A 961 -17.78 5.48 44.92
CA ALA A 961 -18.70 6.54 45.36
C ALA A 961 -18.06 7.40 46.47
N GLY A 962 -18.07 8.72 46.27
CA GLY A 962 -17.44 9.69 47.18
C GLY A 962 -15.93 9.93 46.97
N TYR A 963 -15.30 9.28 45.99
CA TYR A 963 -13.88 9.44 45.65
C TYR A 963 -13.72 9.87 44.18
N ARG A 964 -12.58 10.48 43.86
CA ARG A 964 -12.21 10.80 42.46
C ARG A 964 -11.94 9.51 41.69
N ALA A 965 -12.20 9.51 40.37
CA ALA A 965 -11.84 8.38 39.51
C ALA A 965 -10.34 8.09 39.62
N CYS A 966 -10.00 6.80 39.71
CA CYS A 966 -8.64 6.29 39.85
C CYS A 966 -8.28 5.43 38.64
N TRP A 967 -7.01 5.42 38.25
CA TRP A 967 -6.47 4.61 37.17
C TRP A 967 -5.58 3.53 37.77
N HIS A 968 -5.88 2.27 37.46
CA HIS A 968 -5.11 1.12 37.92
C HIS A 968 -4.28 0.56 36.75
N VAL A 969 -2.96 0.75 36.80
CA VAL A 969 -2.00 0.09 35.90
C VAL A 969 -1.83 -1.35 36.39
N THR A 970 -2.55 -2.27 35.75
CA THR A 970 -2.70 -3.66 36.21
C THR A 970 -1.79 -4.59 35.41
N ILE A 971 -0.93 -5.34 36.10
CA ILE A 971 -0.03 -6.33 35.48
C ILE A 971 -0.70 -7.71 35.59
N THR A 972 -0.97 -8.33 34.45
CA THR A 972 -1.73 -9.60 34.36
C THR A 972 -0.98 -10.68 33.57
N GLY A 973 -1.23 -11.93 33.93
CA GLY A 973 -0.58 -13.10 33.33
C GLY A 973 0.73 -13.45 34.06
N VAL A 974 0.99 -14.75 34.21
CA VAL A 974 2.12 -15.27 35.00
C VAL A 974 3.46 -14.75 34.48
N GLU A 975 3.62 -14.64 33.16
CA GLU A 975 4.84 -14.13 32.52
C GLU A 975 5.13 -12.67 32.88
N ASN A 976 4.17 -11.75 32.70
CA ASN A 976 4.34 -10.33 33.06
C ASN A 976 4.53 -10.13 34.57
N GLN A 977 3.76 -10.88 35.39
CA GLN A 977 3.82 -10.76 36.86
C GLN A 977 5.15 -11.29 37.42
N SER A 978 5.64 -12.42 36.90
CA SER A 978 6.96 -12.94 37.27
C SER A 978 8.10 -12.07 36.73
N ALA A 979 7.97 -11.51 35.53
CA ALA A 979 8.94 -10.56 34.98
C ALA A 979 9.04 -9.29 35.83
N PHE A 980 7.90 -8.73 36.27
CA PHE A 980 7.88 -7.59 37.19
C PHE A 980 8.53 -7.94 38.54
N LEU A 981 8.06 -9.00 39.21
CA LEU A 981 8.54 -9.34 40.55
C LEU A 981 9.99 -9.84 40.56
N GLY A 982 10.49 -10.39 39.44
CA GLY A 982 11.86 -10.86 39.29
C GLY A 982 12.88 -9.82 38.79
N LYS A 983 12.48 -8.88 37.91
CA LYS A 983 13.37 -7.84 37.37
C LYS A 983 13.33 -6.51 38.12
N ILE A 984 12.16 -6.15 38.66
CA ILE A 984 11.91 -4.85 39.32
C ILE A 984 11.70 -5.08 40.81
N GLY A 985 10.78 -5.98 41.20
CA GLY A 985 10.40 -6.17 42.59
C GLY A 985 9.64 -4.95 43.17
N ILE A 986 9.55 -4.88 44.50
CA ILE A 986 8.90 -3.79 45.25
C ILE A 986 9.70 -3.57 46.53
N HIS A 987 9.91 -2.31 46.94
CA HIS A 987 10.59 -1.96 48.20
C HIS A 987 9.70 -2.22 49.43
N GLY A 988 10.32 -2.35 50.61
CA GLY A 988 9.64 -2.44 51.91
C GLY A 988 8.90 -3.74 52.20
N GLU A 989 7.99 -3.71 53.18
CA GLU A 989 7.22 -4.86 53.64
C GLU A 989 6.40 -5.50 52.49
N ARG A 990 5.94 -4.67 51.54
CA ARG A 990 5.23 -5.13 50.33
C ARG A 990 6.14 -5.97 49.41
N GLY A 991 7.44 -5.72 49.41
CA GLY A 991 8.44 -6.53 48.72
C GLY A 991 8.45 -7.99 49.18
N GLN A 992 8.24 -8.23 50.48
CA GLN A 992 8.18 -9.59 51.02
C GLN A 992 6.93 -10.34 50.53
N LEU A 993 5.77 -9.68 50.50
CA LEU A 993 4.55 -10.22 49.87
C LEU A 993 4.75 -10.47 48.36
N GLY A 994 5.55 -9.63 47.69
CA GLY A 994 5.96 -9.82 46.30
C GLY A 994 6.75 -11.11 46.07
N LYS A 995 7.73 -11.41 46.93
CA LYS A 995 8.51 -12.66 46.89
C LYS A 995 7.62 -13.88 47.10
N ASP A 996 6.69 -13.82 48.05
CA ASP A 996 5.73 -14.91 48.30
C ASP A 996 4.80 -15.14 47.11
N VAL A 997 4.34 -14.07 46.45
CA VAL A 997 3.54 -14.15 45.22
C VAL A 997 4.36 -14.74 44.06
N LEU A 998 5.63 -14.34 43.88
CA LEU A 998 6.52 -14.88 42.85
C LEU A 998 6.74 -16.40 43.04
N ASN A 999 7.00 -16.84 44.26
CA ASN A 999 7.15 -18.27 44.59
C ASN A 999 5.88 -19.09 44.29
N ARG A 1000 4.69 -18.50 44.49
CA ARG A 1000 3.42 -19.15 44.12
C ARG A 1000 3.20 -19.14 42.60
N LEU A 1001 3.53 -18.04 41.92
CA LEU A 1001 3.43 -17.92 40.46
C LEU A 1001 4.30 -18.95 39.72
N SER A 1002 5.49 -19.28 40.23
CA SER A 1002 6.36 -20.31 39.61
C SER A 1002 5.73 -21.72 39.61
N THR A 1003 4.70 -21.96 40.42
CA THR A 1003 3.95 -23.24 40.44
C THR A 1003 2.73 -23.25 39.53
N ILE A 1004 2.33 -22.11 38.95
CA ILE A 1004 1.19 -22.01 38.04
C ILE A 1004 1.66 -22.25 36.60
N GLN A 1005 1.00 -23.16 35.89
CA GLN A 1005 1.15 -23.27 34.44
C GLN A 1005 0.55 -22.03 33.74
N SER A 1006 1.38 -21.25 33.04
CA SER A 1006 0.97 -19.98 32.42
C SER A 1006 -0.21 -20.13 31.46
N ASN A 1007 -1.21 -19.25 31.61
CA ASN A 1007 -2.30 -19.12 30.64
C ASN A 1007 -1.83 -18.28 29.44
N THR A 1008 -1.34 -18.96 28.40
CA THR A 1008 -0.80 -18.33 27.19
C THR A 1008 -1.79 -17.45 26.41
N ASN A 1009 -3.10 -17.46 26.72
CA ASN A 1009 -4.12 -16.69 25.99
C ASN A 1009 -4.16 -15.18 26.33
N THR A 1010 -3.05 -14.59 26.81
CA THR A 1010 -2.99 -13.17 27.23
C THR A 1010 -2.38 -12.29 26.13
N ASP A 1011 -1.28 -12.74 25.53
CA ASP A 1011 -0.72 -12.18 24.29
C ASP A 1011 -1.10 -13.11 23.13
N THR A 1012 -2.13 -12.67 22.37
CA THR A 1012 -2.74 -13.48 21.32
C THR A 1012 -2.70 -12.74 20.00
N MET A 1013 -2.29 -13.45 18.96
CA MET A 1013 -2.32 -12.97 17.58
C MET A 1013 -3.78 -12.87 17.09
N PRO A 1014 -4.07 -12.03 16.08
CA PRO A 1014 -5.38 -11.98 15.45
C PRO A 1014 -5.80 -13.38 14.96
N LYS A 1015 -7.12 -13.67 14.96
CA LYS A 1015 -7.65 -15.01 14.59
C LYS A 1015 -7.43 -15.30 13.10
N GLU A 1016 -7.19 -14.24 12.32
CA GLU A 1016 -6.96 -14.16 10.89
C GLU A 1016 -5.71 -14.97 10.47
N VAL A 1017 -4.69 -15.10 11.34
CA VAL A 1017 -3.52 -15.96 11.13
C VAL A 1017 -3.91 -17.42 10.84
N TRP A 1018 -5.05 -17.89 11.37
CA TRP A 1018 -5.55 -19.24 11.05
C TRP A 1018 -5.93 -19.43 9.58
N THR A 1019 -6.11 -18.38 8.78
CA THR A 1019 -6.29 -18.49 7.33
C THR A 1019 -4.98 -18.89 6.66
N GLN A 1020 -3.89 -18.15 6.92
CA GLN A 1020 -2.54 -18.47 6.44
C GLN A 1020 -2.12 -19.90 6.84
N VAL A 1021 -2.34 -20.29 8.11
CA VAL A 1021 -2.05 -21.66 8.59
C VAL A 1021 -2.86 -22.74 7.87
N ARG A 1022 -4.14 -22.48 7.55
CA ARG A 1022 -4.97 -23.44 6.79
C ARG A 1022 -4.54 -23.56 5.33
N GLU A 1023 -4.06 -22.48 4.74
CA GLU A 1023 -3.50 -22.49 3.39
C GLU A 1023 -2.18 -23.27 3.36
N LEU A 1024 -1.26 -23.06 4.31
CA LEU A 1024 -0.03 -23.85 4.46
C LEU A 1024 -0.31 -25.34 4.67
N LEU A 1025 -1.32 -25.69 5.47
CA LEU A 1025 -1.75 -27.09 5.64
C LEU A 1025 -2.25 -27.72 4.33
N LYS A 1026 -2.98 -26.95 3.52
CA LYS A 1026 -3.46 -27.41 2.20
C LYS A 1026 -2.31 -27.62 1.23
N HIS A 1027 -1.31 -26.73 1.19
CA HIS A 1027 -0.13 -26.86 0.34
C HIS A 1027 0.80 -28.01 0.76
N SER A 1028 0.97 -28.22 2.07
CA SER A 1028 1.79 -29.33 2.59
C SER A 1028 1.10 -30.69 2.56
N GLY A 1029 -0.15 -30.77 2.08
CA GLY A 1029 -0.96 -32.00 2.05
C GLY A 1029 -1.34 -32.55 3.43
N MET A 1030 -1.05 -31.84 4.51
CA MET A 1030 -1.23 -32.32 5.88
C MET A 1030 -2.70 -32.18 6.32
N THR A 1031 -3.32 -33.29 6.72
CA THR A 1031 -4.69 -33.27 7.22
C THR A 1031 -4.77 -32.60 8.60
N HIS A 1032 -5.94 -32.04 8.94
CA HIS A 1032 -6.17 -31.48 10.28
C HIS A 1032 -5.97 -32.48 11.43
N ARG A 1033 -6.02 -33.79 11.17
CA ARG A 1033 -5.74 -34.83 12.19
C ARG A 1033 -4.25 -35.03 12.40
N GLU A 1034 -3.48 -35.09 11.32
CA GLU A 1034 -2.01 -35.17 11.39
C GLU A 1034 -1.43 -33.90 12.02
N PHE A 1035 -1.94 -32.73 11.63
CA PHE A 1035 -1.57 -31.46 12.26
C PHE A 1035 -1.88 -31.42 13.76
N ALA A 1036 -3.07 -31.87 14.18
CA ALA A 1036 -3.42 -31.92 15.59
C ALA A 1036 -2.49 -32.86 16.38
N ALA A 1037 -2.11 -34.01 15.79
CA ALA A 1037 -1.18 -34.97 16.37
C ALA A 1037 0.25 -34.40 16.46
N ALA A 1038 0.76 -33.78 15.39
CA ALA A 1038 2.06 -33.12 15.35
C ALA A 1038 2.16 -31.96 16.37
N MET A 1039 1.07 -31.22 16.56
CA MET A 1039 0.92 -30.17 17.58
C MET A 1039 0.79 -30.71 19.03
N GLY A 1040 0.84 -32.04 19.24
CA GLY A 1040 0.69 -32.67 20.55
C GLY A 1040 -0.70 -32.47 21.17
N SER A 1041 -1.73 -32.26 20.34
CA SER A 1041 -3.05 -31.80 20.77
C SER A 1041 -4.17 -32.80 20.45
N ARG A 1042 -5.20 -32.88 21.30
CA ARG A 1042 -6.39 -33.68 20.98
C ARG A 1042 -7.17 -33.02 19.84
N PHE A 1043 -7.47 -33.78 18.79
CA PHE A 1043 -8.28 -33.33 17.67
C PHE A 1043 -9.67 -32.87 18.15
N CYS A 1044 -9.97 -31.58 18.01
CA CYS A 1044 -11.15 -30.91 18.57
C CYS A 1044 -12.04 -30.25 17.50
N GLY A 1045 -11.99 -30.78 16.28
CA GLY A 1045 -12.81 -30.33 15.14
C GLY A 1045 -12.50 -28.89 14.73
N SER A 1046 -13.53 -28.07 14.52
CA SER A 1046 -13.37 -26.68 14.11
C SER A 1046 -13.11 -25.68 15.25
N THR A 1047 -13.08 -26.16 16.50
CA THR A 1047 -13.00 -25.30 17.70
C THR A 1047 -11.70 -24.51 17.79
N MET A 1048 -10.57 -25.11 17.37
CA MET A 1048 -9.24 -24.48 17.41
C MET A 1048 -9.21 -23.17 16.61
N TRP A 1049 -9.85 -23.13 15.44
CA TRP A 1049 -9.83 -22.00 14.50
C TRP A 1049 -10.72 -20.82 14.93
N LYS A 1050 -11.59 -21.01 15.94
CA LYS A 1050 -12.53 -19.97 16.41
C LYS A 1050 -11.92 -19.00 17.42
N HIS A 1051 -10.72 -19.27 17.91
CA HIS A 1051 -10.08 -18.50 18.97
C HIS A 1051 -8.70 -18.02 18.53
N SER A 1052 -8.39 -16.76 18.82
CA SER A 1052 -7.05 -16.16 18.62
C SER A 1052 -5.95 -17.05 19.23
N PRO A 1053 -4.93 -17.45 18.46
CA PRO A 1053 -3.83 -18.25 18.99
C PRO A 1053 -2.90 -17.42 19.87
N SER A 1054 -2.29 -18.06 20.86
CA SER A 1054 -1.13 -17.50 21.57
C SER A 1054 0.14 -17.62 20.73
N ARG A 1055 1.11 -16.72 20.92
CA ARG A 1055 2.42 -16.80 20.22
C ARG A 1055 3.12 -18.13 20.45
N ALA A 1056 3.13 -18.63 21.69
CA ALA A 1056 3.69 -19.94 22.02
C ALA A 1056 2.96 -21.12 21.32
N ARG A 1057 1.70 -20.95 20.89
CA ARG A 1057 1.02 -21.92 20.03
C ARG A 1057 1.48 -21.78 18.59
N LEU A 1058 1.52 -20.56 18.04
CA LEU A 1058 1.96 -20.33 16.66
C LEU A 1058 3.44 -20.67 16.43
N ALA A 1059 4.32 -20.52 17.43
CA ALA A 1059 5.72 -20.95 17.33
C ALA A 1059 5.82 -22.47 17.06
N ARG A 1060 4.99 -23.28 17.75
CA ARG A 1060 4.88 -24.72 17.44
C ARG A 1060 4.24 -24.99 16.07
N VAL A 1061 3.34 -24.12 15.60
CA VAL A 1061 2.80 -24.22 14.23
C VAL A 1061 3.89 -23.93 13.20
N ALA A 1062 4.72 -22.91 13.41
CA ALA A 1062 5.87 -22.59 12.57
C ALA A 1062 6.87 -23.76 12.51
N GLU A 1063 7.18 -24.37 13.67
CA GLU A 1063 8.06 -25.55 13.77
C GLU A 1063 7.48 -26.76 13.02
N VAL A 1064 6.20 -27.08 13.23
CA VAL A 1064 5.50 -28.21 12.57
C VAL A 1064 5.37 -28.02 11.07
N LEU A 1065 5.09 -26.81 10.60
CA LEU A 1065 4.89 -26.49 9.17
C LEU A 1065 6.18 -26.01 8.47
N LYS A 1066 7.26 -25.80 9.21
CA LYS A 1066 8.54 -25.21 8.76
C LYS A 1066 8.36 -23.90 7.97
N SER A 1067 7.44 -23.05 8.43
CA SER A 1067 7.12 -21.77 7.79
C SER A 1067 7.83 -20.61 8.48
N ALA A 1068 8.78 -19.98 7.78
CA ALA A 1068 9.46 -18.78 8.22
C ALA A 1068 8.50 -17.61 8.45
N ASP A 1069 7.43 -17.49 7.65
CA ASP A 1069 6.46 -16.39 7.75
C ASP A 1069 5.69 -16.45 9.07
N ILE A 1070 5.22 -17.65 9.46
CA ILE A 1070 4.58 -17.87 10.77
C ILE A 1070 5.58 -17.67 11.92
N GLU A 1071 6.86 -17.98 11.72
CA GLU A 1071 7.93 -17.72 12.70
C GLU A 1071 8.18 -16.22 12.91
N MET A 1072 8.20 -15.41 11.84
CA MET A 1072 8.27 -13.95 11.91
C MET A 1072 7.06 -13.35 12.64
N LEU A 1073 5.85 -13.88 12.39
CA LEU A 1073 4.65 -13.48 13.12
C LEU A 1073 4.72 -13.78 14.63
N CYS A 1074 5.54 -14.74 15.07
CA CYS A 1074 5.73 -15.06 16.48
C CYS A 1074 6.76 -14.19 17.19
N THR A 1075 7.79 -13.73 16.45
CA THR A 1075 9.04 -13.16 17.00
C THR A 1075 9.12 -11.63 16.96
N ASN A 1076 8.12 -10.94 16.40
CA ASN A 1076 8.02 -9.48 16.39
C ASN A 1076 7.75 -8.82 17.76
N ASP A 1077 8.04 -7.52 17.83
CA ASP A 1077 7.98 -6.68 19.04
C ASP A 1077 6.59 -6.05 19.29
N VAL A 1078 5.58 -6.48 18.53
CA VAL A 1078 4.22 -5.92 18.53
C VAL A 1078 3.30 -6.64 19.52
N TYR A 1079 2.35 -5.91 20.09
CA TYR A 1079 1.17 -6.43 20.77
C TYR A 1079 -0.08 -6.02 19.97
N TRP A 1080 -0.93 -6.99 19.64
CA TRP A 1080 -2.14 -6.77 18.85
C TRP A 1080 -3.31 -6.33 19.74
N ASP A 1081 -3.30 -5.04 20.07
CA ASP A 1081 -4.27 -4.40 20.94
C ASP A 1081 -5.60 -4.20 20.22
N ARG A 1082 -6.71 -4.37 20.94
CA ARG A 1082 -8.05 -4.40 20.35
C ARG A 1082 -8.77 -3.07 20.55
N ILE A 1083 -9.28 -2.48 19.47
CA ILE A 1083 -10.14 -1.29 19.53
C ILE A 1083 -11.40 -1.63 20.34
N VAL A 1084 -11.72 -0.81 21.35
CA VAL A 1084 -12.94 -0.94 22.16
C VAL A 1084 -13.94 0.20 21.97
N GLU A 1085 -13.51 1.32 21.39
CA GLU A 1085 -14.32 2.52 21.16
C GLU A 1085 -13.65 3.41 20.11
N ILE A 1086 -14.46 4.01 19.24
CA ILE A 1086 -14.09 5.06 18.27
C ILE A 1086 -15.11 6.18 18.44
N GLU A 1087 -14.67 7.41 18.69
CA GLU A 1087 -15.50 8.59 18.97
C GLU A 1087 -15.01 9.77 18.11
N SER A 1088 -15.89 10.45 17.35
CA SER A 1088 -15.51 11.70 16.67
C SER A 1088 -15.36 12.84 17.68
N LEU A 1089 -14.28 13.62 17.51
CA LEU A 1089 -13.97 14.84 18.26
C LEU A 1089 -14.25 16.11 17.45
N GLY A 1090 -14.77 15.97 16.23
CA GLY A 1090 -14.95 17.07 15.29
C GLY A 1090 -13.64 17.61 14.70
N GLU A 1091 -13.71 18.80 14.11
CA GLU A 1091 -12.61 19.39 13.34
C GLU A 1091 -11.52 20.04 14.22
N GLN A 1092 -10.30 19.51 14.12
CA GLN A 1092 -9.11 20.03 14.78
C GLN A 1092 -8.00 20.34 13.75
N ASP A 1093 -7.05 21.18 14.13
CA ASP A 1093 -5.83 21.38 13.35
C ASP A 1093 -4.95 20.13 13.47
N VAL A 1094 -4.54 19.59 12.33
CA VAL A 1094 -3.81 18.33 12.22
C VAL A 1094 -2.49 18.50 11.49
N TYR A 1095 -1.57 17.59 11.82
CA TYR A 1095 -0.15 17.62 11.49
C TYR A 1095 0.26 16.26 10.95
N ASP A 1096 1.43 16.21 10.34
CA ASP A 1096 2.02 14.97 9.84
C ASP A 1096 3.54 14.98 10.00
N GLY A 1097 4.13 13.78 10.11
CA GLY A 1097 5.53 13.53 10.42
C GLY A 1097 6.20 12.64 9.38
N THR A 1098 7.45 12.93 9.03
CA THR A 1098 8.22 12.17 8.05
C THR A 1098 9.38 11.43 8.69
N VAL A 1099 9.35 10.11 8.58
CA VAL A 1099 10.36 9.15 9.07
C VAL A 1099 10.85 8.28 7.90
N PRO A 1100 12.06 8.51 7.35
CA PRO A 1100 12.53 7.80 6.15
C PRO A 1100 12.78 6.31 6.39
N GLY A 1101 12.58 5.51 5.34
CA GLY A 1101 12.98 4.09 5.29
C GLY A 1101 11.96 3.12 5.88
N THR A 1102 11.39 3.39 7.06
CA THR A 1102 10.32 2.56 7.65
C THR A 1102 8.92 3.11 7.39
N HIS A 1103 8.80 4.41 7.09
CA HIS A 1103 7.54 5.08 6.76
C HIS A 1103 6.46 5.02 7.85
N ASN A 1104 6.86 4.78 9.11
CA ASN A 1104 5.98 4.72 10.27
C ASN A 1104 6.71 5.17 11.54
N PHE A 1105 5.97 5.42 12.62
CA PHE A 1105 6.48 5.70 13.97
C PHE A 1105 5.48 5.29 15.06
N ILE A 1106 5.90 5.33 16.32
CA ILE A 1106 5.03 5.09 17.48
C ILE A 1106 4.46 6.42 18.00
N ALA A 1107 3.13 6.53 18.03
CA ALA A 1107 2.36 7.66 18.53
C ALA A 1107 1.32 7.22 19.58
N ASP A 1108 1.31 7.87 20.75
CA ASP A 1108 0.52 7.51 21.95
C ASP A 1108 0.55 5.99 22.27
N GLY A 1109 1.70 5.36 22.00
CA GLY A 1109 1.93 3.93 22.19
C GLY A 1109 1.27 3.01 21.15
N ILE A 1110 0.92 3.51 19.96
CA ILE A 1110 0.36 2.78 18.81
C ILE A 1110 1.22 3.04 17.56
N ALA A 1111 1.36 2.07 16.65
CA ALA A 1111 2.08 2.27 15.39
C ALA A 1111 1.20 2.96 14.32
N VAL A 1112 1.74 4.02 13.72
CA VAL A 1112 1.07 4.93 12.75
C VAL A 1112 1.95 5.21 11.53
N HIS A 1113 1.35 5.46 10.36
CA HIS A 1113 2.06 5.56 9.07
C HIS A 1113 2.27 7.02 8.60
N ASN A 1114 3.33 7.27 7.83
CA ASN A 1114 3.66 8.55 7.20
C ASN A 1114 2.79 8.85 5.94
N SER A 1115 2.96 10.04 5.36
CA SER A 1115 2.36 10.44 4.06
C SER A 1115 3.17 10.08 2.79
N LEU A 1116 2.41 9.88 1.71
CA LEU A 1116 2.80 9.58 0.32
C LEU A 1116 3.68 10.63 -0.39
N GLU A 1117 3.68 11.88 0.06
CA GLU A 1117 4.12 13.05 -0.72
C GLU A 1117 5.64 13.11 -1.04
N GLN A 1118 6.47 12.23 -0.47
CA GLN A 1118 7.88 12.55 -0.25
C GLN A 1118 8.84 12.28 -1.42
N ASP A 1119 8.59 11.28 -2.27
CA ASP A 1119 9.58 10.83 -3.28
C ASP A 1119 9.74 11.77 -4.49
N ALA A 1120 8.70 12.55 -4.81
CA ALA A 1120 8.75 13.51 -5.91
C ALA A 1120 9.64 14.72 -5.58
N ASP A 1121 10.55 15.09 -6.49
CA ASP A 1121 11.39 16.29 -6.35
C ASP A 1121 10.61 17.56 -6.70
N MET A 1122 9.61 17.44 -7.58
CA MET A 1122 8.72 18.55 -7.94
C MET A 1122 7.26 18.08 -7.99
N VAL A 1123 6.35 18.93 -7.50
CA VAL A 1123 4.90 18.75 -7.63
C VAL A 1123 4.32 19.97 -8.32
N ILE A 1124 3.63 19.74 -9.42
CA ILE A 1124 2.88 20.71 -10.20
C ILE A 1124 1.39 20.40 -10.03
N LEU A 1125 0.62 21.38 -9.60
CA LEU A 1125 -0.83 21.29 -9.41
C LEU A 1125 -1.52 22.19 -10.43
N LEU A 1126 -2.56 21.67 -11.08
CA LEU A 1126 -3.36 22.43 -12.03
C LEU A 1126 -4.64 22.96 -11.39
N HIS A 1127 -4.86 24.27 -11.53
CA HIS A 1127 -6.11 24.91 -11.14
C HIS A 1127 -6.72 25.66 -12.33
N ARG A 1128 -8.04 25.59 -12.43
CA ARG A 1128 -8.83 26.33 -13.41
C ARG A 1128 -9.97 27.03 -12.66
N PRO A 1129 -9.96 28.37 -12.51
CA PRO A 1129 -11.04 29.09 -11.86
C PRO A 1129 -12.39 28.82 -12.56
N ASP A 1130 -12.36 28.82 -13.90
CA ASP A 1130 -13.52 28.57 -14.77
C ASP A 1130 -14.05 27.13 -14.78
N ALA A 1131 -13.38 26.20 -14.11
CA ALA A 1131 -13.91 24.86 -13.85
C ALA A 1131 -14.93 24.86 -12.70
N PHE A 1132 -14.89 25.87 -11.82
CA PHE A 1132 -15.75 25.98 -10.64
C PHE A 1132 -16.80 27.08 -10.76
N GLU A 1133 -16.46 28.20 -11.41
CA GLU A 1133 -17.37 29.34 -11.60
C GLU A 1133 -17.34 29.80 -13.06
N ARG A 1134 -18.46 29.60 -13.78
CA ARG A 1134 -18.54 29.78 -15.24
C ARG A 1134 -18.36 31.24 -15.69
N ASP A 1135 -18.72 32.18 -14.83
CA ASP A 1135 -18.62 33.62 -15.06
C ASP A 1135 -17.37 34.23 -14.37
N ASP A 1136 -16.39 33.40 -13.98
CA ASP A 1136 -15.12 33.88 -13.41
C ASP A 1136 -14.43 34.82 -14.43
N PRO A 1137 -13.96 36.02 -14.02
CA PRO A 1137 -13.32 36.99 -14.91
C PRO A 1137 -12.04 36.46 -15.57
N ARG A 1138 -11.50 35.31 -15.14
CA ARG A 1138 -10.34 34.60 -15.67
C ARG A 1138 -10.72 33.41 -16.57
N ALA A 1139 -11.93 33.40 -17.14
CA ALA A 1139 -12.35 32.35 -18.07
C ALA A 1139 -11.37 32.20 -19.25
N GLY A 1140 -10.89 30.98 -19.49
CA GLY A 1140 -9.81 30.68 -20.42
C GLY A 1140 -8.39 30.69 -19.81
N GLU A 1141 -8.22 31.06 -18.54
CA GLU A 1141 -6.94 30.94 -17.82
C GLU A 1141 -6.87 29.67 -16.95
N ALA A 1142 -5.65 29.15 -16.79
CA ALA A 1142 -5.31 28.10 -15.84
C ALA A 1142 -4.05 28.50 -15.06
N ASP A 1143 -4.00 28.12 -13.79
CA ASP A 1143 -2.84 28.32 -12.92
C ASP A 1143 -2.06 26.98 -12.82
N ILE A 1144 -0.81 27.00 -13.29
CA ILE A 1144 0.21 25.96 -13.05
C ILE A 1144 0.88 26.32 -11.72
N ILE A 1145 0.53 25.62 -10.65
CA ILE A 1145 1.02 25.87 -9.29
C ILE A 1145 2.15 24.87 -8.99
N VAL A 1146 3.39 25.34 -8.98
CA VAL A 1146 4.53 24.53 -8.50
C VAL A 1146 4.48 24.51 -6.97
N GLY A 1147 3.73 23.55 -6.42
CA GLY A 1147 3.47 23.45 -4.98
C GLY A 1147 4.62 22.87 -4.17
N LYS A 1148 5.49 22.06 -4.79
CA LYS A 1148 6.72 21.51 -4.20
C LYS A 1148 7.84 21.61 -5.22
N HIS A 1149 9.02 22.06 -4.82
CA HIS A 1149 10.23 22.02 -5.64
C HIS A 1149 11.42 21.84 -4.70
N ARG A 1150 12.15 20.72 -4.81
CA ARG A 1150 13.22 20.34 -3.87
C ARG A 1150 14.50 21.16 -4.05
N ASN A 1151 14.79 21.60 -5.27
CA ASN A 1151 16.05 22.24 -5.64
C ASN A 1151 15.88 23.70 -6.11
N GLY A 1152 14.71 24.32 -5.91
CA GLY A 1152 14.44 25.66 -6.39
C GLY A 1152 13.13 26.25 -5.85
N PRO A 1153 12.75 27.46 -6.30
CA PRO A 1153 11.57 28.17 -5.81
C PRO A 1153 10.26 27.53 -6.26
N THR A 1154 9.21 27.72 -5.46
CA THR A 1154 7.81 27.47 -5.79
C THR A 1154 7.15 28.75 -6.31
N ALA A 1155 6.24 28.63 -7.28
CA ALA A 1155 5.48 29.76 -7.82
C ALA A 1155 4.17 29.28 -8.47
N THR A 1156 3.25 30.22 -8.70
CA THR A 1156 2.08 30.02 -9.55
C THR A 1156 2.28 30.76 -10.86
N ILE A 1157 2.14 30.04 -11.98
CA ILE A 1157 2.30 30.57 -13.34
C ILE A 1157 0.94 30.47 -14.03
N THR A 1158 0.41 31.61 -14.48
CA THR A 1158 -0.86 31.65 -15.22
C THR A 1158 -0.59 31.43 -16.71
N VAL A 1159 -1.33 30.50 -17.31
CA VAL A 1159 -1.30 30.15 -18.74
C VAL A 1159 -2.71 30.23 -19.30
N ALA A 1160 -2.86 30.42 -20.61
CA ALA A 1160 -4.16 30.28 -21.26
C ALA A 1160 -4.41 28.79 -21.58
N HIS A 1161 -5.60 28.28 -21.28
CA HIS A 1161 -6.02 26.94 -21.71
C HIS A 1161 -6.84 27.02 -23.00
N GLN A 1162 -6.47 26.18 -23.97
CA GLN A 1162 -7.12 26.07 -25.26
C GLN A 1162 -7.49 24.59 -25.47
N LEU A 1163 -8.31 24.05 -24.56
CA LEU A 1163 -8.60 22.60 -24.51
C LEU A 1163 -9.36 22.09 -25.74
N HIS A 1164 -10.04 22.97 -26.48
CA HIS A 1164 -10.61 22.67 -27.80
C HIS A 1164 -9.54 22.42 -28.88
N LEU A 1165 -8.29 22.84 -28.64
CA LEU A 1165 -7.06 22.52 -29.37
C LEU A 1165 -6.15 21.57 -28.56
N SER A 1166 -6.66 20.93 -27.50
CA SER A 1166 -5.92 19.99 -26.65
C SER A 1166 -4.60 20.49 -26.04
N ARG A 1167 -4.51 21.78 -25.70
CA ARG A 1167 -3.25 22.42 -25.27
C ARG A 1167 -3.42 23.56 -24.26
N PHE A 1168 -2.35 23.85 -23.54
CA PHE A 1168 -2.12 25.10 -22.82
C PHE A 1168 -1.10 25.96 -23.60
N VAL A 1169 -1.09 27.28 -23.39
CA VAL A 1169 -0.11 28.20 -23.99
C VAL A 1169 0.26 29.33 -23.02
N ASP A 1170 1.48 29.85 -23.12
CA ASP A 1170 1.89 31.06 -22.39
C ASP A 1170 0.92 32.23 -22.63
N MET A 1171 0.71 33.04 -21.59
CA MET A 1171 -0.01 34.31 -21.73
C MET A 1171 0.73 35.27 -22.65
N ALA A 1172 -0.01 36.02 -23.47
CA ALA A 1172 0.59 36.99 -24.37
C ALA A 1172 1.32 38.09 -23.57
N ARG A 1173 2.64 38.21 -23.75
CA ARG A 1173 3.43 39.30 -23.18
C ARG A 1173 3.08 40.60 -23.92
N GLY A 1174 2.63 41.60 -23.15
CA GLY A 1174 2.44 42.98 -23.61
C GLY A 1174 3.75 43.74 -23.74
#